data_AF-A0A6B1AZS2-F1
#
_entry.id   AF-A0A6B1AZS2-F1
#
_cell.length_a   1.000
_cell.length_b   1.000
_cell.length_c   1.000
_cell.angle_alpha   90.00
_cell.angle_beta   90.00
_cell.angle_gamma   90.00
#
_symmetry.space_group_name_H-M   'P 1'
#
loop_
_entity.id
_entity.type
_entity.pdbx_description
1 polymer ?
#
loop_
_entity_poly.entity_id
_entity_poly.type
_entity_poly.pdbx_seq_one_letter_code
_entity_poly.pdbx_strand_id
1 'polypeptide(L)'
;MQGAILSGEDLSKIISTLVLIVVAVGASASLWIGVNLLFNQVRTSWTRFNALAGYAVGFLLLLLLQGNRLLKPHGPDADSITRLGELLWTPLLGALIFSALAVILANNDDQTRRLWIASGSGLLLGGFIGIRLAEDARPELEILPLLLSTIVIAGIGAGIALLRGRNPVPAALIGVALGWLIGGFGVPELGDGSALESAIAAAVPGLAIGARIGLTKNAGVVGRARIDAKSRGAIFLVPALFFVTVSLIAPTLITIWLSLKDEDSVDLVWFENYGSVFTDINSFDVGNWTNIFTSLLFVLGVLVGLGGLAIGLVLRKRTGDGFSAGGPAFAPLMIAMVMIVFGVLSVLRGTIMNNLWWVFTVTVFSTGLGLAIAVLADRAKLESVAKSIIFMPMAISLVGASIIWRLVYVARDTSKSQTGLMNAVWVELGRWSTGSGLPTVLGTVLVWVLVALGVASISRSLTSRTYDKIPLRALATIVLLWIAYRFTFDGIGGFRTNSAGETVPDTIFFVQDQPFNNVWLMVILIWIQTGFAMVIMSAAIKAVPTELIEAAKVDGATESQVFWRVTLPQIRTTIGVVVTTLIVLVMKVYDIVKVVTNGNFGSQVLANDMFEEAFLFSNTGVGAALAVILFVSVLPVMVLNIRRMQREA
;
A
#
# COMPACT_ATOMS: atom_id res chain seq x y z
N MET A 1 33.45 18.12 -22.73
CA MET A 1 33.53 17.19 -21.59
C MET A 1 34.40 17.82 -20.52
N GLN A 2 33.82 18.68 -19.66
CA GLN A 2 34.48 19.12 -18.43
C GLN A 2 33.83 18.33 -17.31
N GLY A 3 34.59 17.40 -16.73
CA GLY A 3 34.15 16.63 -15.58
C GLY A 3 33.87 17.59 -14.43
N ALA A 4 32.66 17.52 -13.88
CA ALA A 4 32.33 18.17 -12.63
C ALA A 4 33.21 17.55 -11.55
N ILE A 5 34.30 18.25 -11.20
CA ILE A 5 35.12 17.93 -10.03
C ILE A 5 34.21 18.21 -8.84
N LEU A 6 33.79 17.15 -8.14
CA LEU A 6 33.03 17.24 -6.89
C LEU A 6 33.72 18.26 -5.97
N SER A 7 32.96 19.24 -5.48
CA SER A 7 33.52 20.24 -4.58
C SER A 7 34.03 19.56 -3.29
N GLY A 8 34.96 20.19 -2.57
CA GLY A 8 35.46 19.65 -1.29
C GLY A 8 34.34 19.41 -0.27
N GLU A 9 33.22 20.13 -0.39
CA GLU A 9 32.02 19.97 0.42
C GLU A 9 31.18 18.75 0.01
N ASP A 10 31.07 18.46 -1.28
CA ASP A 10 30.40 17.24 -1.76
C ASP A 10 31.18 15.99 -1.38
N LEU A 11 32.52 16.06 -1.45
CA LEU A 11 33.39 14.97 -1.02
C LEU A 11 33.28 14.72 0.49
N SER A 12 33.20 15.77 1.32
CA SER A 12 33.02 15.62 2.77
C SER A 12 31.63 15.07 3.13
N LYS A 13 30.57 15.45 2.41
CA LYS A 13 29.22 14.85 2.55
C LYS A 13 29.19 13.37 2.16
N ILE A 14 29.87 13.00 1.07
CA ILE A 14 29.97 11.59 0.66
C ILE A 14 30.76 10.78 1.70
N ILE A 15 31.92 11.29 2.15
CA ILE A 15 32.76 10.63 3.16
C ILE A 15 31.99 10.49 4.48
N SER A 16 31.32 11.53 4.96
CA SER A 16 30.52 11.47 6.20
C SER A 16 29.36 10.48 6.08
N THR A 17 28.68 10.42 4.94
CA THR A 17 27.62 9.44 4.68
C THR A 17 28.18 8.01 4.66
N LEU A 18 29.31 7.79 4.00
CA LEU A 18 29.97 6.47 3.98
C LEU A 18 30.45 6.04 5.36
N VAL A 19 31.06 6.95 6.13
CA VAL A 19 31.47 6.69 7.51
C VAL A 19 30.25 6.36 8.37
N LEU A 20 29.16 7.12 8.25
CA LEU A 20 27.91 6.85 8.97
C LEU A 20 27.36 5.46 8.63
N ILE A 21 27.35 5.07 7.35
CA ILE A 21 26.92 3.74 6.92
C ILE A 21 27.84 2.66 7.52
N VAL A 22 29.15 2.82 7.43
CA VAL A 22 30.11 1.83 7.97
C VAL A 22 29.97 1.70 9.48
N VAL A 23 29.83 2.82 10.20
CA VAL A 23 29.60 2.82 11.65
C VAL A 23 28.26 2.19 12.00
N ALA A 24 27.18 2.49 11.27
CA ALA A 24 25.87 1.91 11.51
C ALA A 24 25.85 0.40 11.24
N VAL A 25 26.43 -0.05 10.14
CA VAL A 25 26.56 -1.48 9.79
C VAL A 25 27.44 -2.20 10.81
N GLY A 26 28.59 -1.61 11.16
CA GLY A 26 29.50 -2.14 12.17
C GLY A 26 28.82 -2.27 13.54
N ALA A 27 28.15 -1.22 14.00
CA ALA A 27 27.42 -1.23 15.26
C ALA A 27 26.29 -2.27 15.28
N SER A 28 25.54 -2.40 14.18
CA SER A 28 24.49 -3.41 14.04
C SER A 28 25.05 -4.83 14.09
N ALA A 29 26.15 -5.09 13.38
CA ALA A 29 26.84 -6.38 13.40
C ALA A 29 27.41 -6.70 14.79
N SER A 30 28.04 -5.73 15.47
CA SER A 30 28.56 -5.88 16.83
C SER A 30 27.45 -6.15 17.84
N LEU A 31 26.32 -5.46 17.74
CA LEU A 31 25.15 -5.69 18.58
C LEU A 31 24.62 -7.11 18.38
N TRP A 32 24.55 -7.58 17.13
CA TRP A 32 24.11 -8.93 16.81
C TRP A 32 25.06 -10.01 17.37
N ILE A 33 26.37 -9.85 17.17
CA ILE A 33 27.39 -10.75 17.74
C ILE A 33 27.28 -10.74 19.26
N GLY A 34 27.16 -9.57 19.88
CA GLY A 34 27.03 -9.40 21.32
C GLY A 34 25.81 -10.11 21.90
N VAL A 35 24.65 -9.97 21.26
CA VAL A 35 23.41 -10.67 21.67
C VAL A 35 23.58 -12.19 21.53
N ASN A 36 24.16 -12.68 20.44
CA ASN A 36 24.38 -14.11 20.25
C ASN A 36 25.36 -14.69 21.29
N LEU A 37 26.44 -13.96 21.58
CA LEU A 37 27.41 -14.32 22.63
C LEU A 37 26.77 -14.33 24.03
N LEU A 38 25.89 -13.36 24.32
CA LEU A 38 25.12 -13.30 25.56
C LEU A 38 24.25 -14.55 25.71
N PHE A 39 23.50 -14.94 24.67
CA PHE A 39 22.60 -16.10 24.77
C PHE A 39 23.35 -17.44 24.79
N ASN A 40 24.56 -17.52 24.24
CA ASN A 40 25.42 -18.69 24.45
C ASN A 40 25.75 -18.91 25.94
N GLN A 41 25.75 -17.86 26.77
CA GLN A 41 25.98 -18.00 28.22
C GLN A 41 24.84 -18.71 28.95
N VAL A 42 23.63 -18.80 28.37
CA VAL A 42 22.47 -19.46 29.01
C VAL A 42 22.80 -20.90 29.39
N ARG A 43 23.55 -21.61 28.53
CA ARG A 43 23.93 -23.02 28.77
C ARG A 43 25.22 -23.15 29.59
N THR A 44 26.19 -22.26 29.40
CA THR A 44 27.50 -22.37 30.04
C THR A 44 27.53 -21.81 31.46
N SER A 45 26.90 -20.65 31.70
CA SER A 45 26.90 -19.98 33.01
C SER A 45 25.67 -19.10 33.18
N TRP A 46 24.70 -19.60 33.96
CA TRP A 46 23.46 -18.90 34.26
C TRP A 46 23.67 -17.56 34.98
N THR A 47 24.66 -17.49 35.86
CA THR A 47 25.00 -16.27 36.59
C THR A 47 25.56 -15.21 35.64
N ARG A 48 26.47 -15.59 34.73
CA ARG A 48 27.00 -14.68 33.70
C ARG A 48 25.92 -14.23 32.72
N PHE A 49 25.02 -15.13 32.31
CA PHE A 49 23.88 -14.77 31.48
C PHE A 49 22.99 -13.72 32.16
N ASN A 50 22.61 -13.93 33.42
CA ASN A 50 21.78 -12.96 34.16
C ASN A 50 22.52 -11.63 34.38
N ALA A 51 23.82 -11.66 34.67
CA ALA A 51 24.64 -10.45 34.80
C ALA A 51 24.63 -9.62 33.50
N LEU A 52 24.90 -10.26 32.36
CA LEU A 52 24.93 -9.59 31.05
C LEU A 52 23.53 -9.13 30.61
N ALA A 53 22.49 -9.92 30.88
CA ALA A 53 21.11 -9.54 30.60
C ALA A 53 20.67 -8.34 31.46
N GLY A 54 20.99 -8.36 32.77
CA GLY A 54 20.76 -7.25 33.69
C GLY A 54 21.51 -5.99 33.24
N TYR A 55 22.79 -6.13 32.87
CA TYR A 55 23.59 -5.05 32.29
C TYR A 55 22.91 -4.42 31.08
N ALA A 56 22.52 -5.24 30.09
CA ALA A 56 21.87 -4.74 28.87
C ALA A 56 20.53 -4.06 29.16
N VAL A 57 19.70 -4.63 30.03
CA VAL A 57 18.39 -4.06 30.41
C VAL A 57 18.57 -2.72 31.12
N GLY A 58 19.45 -2.64 32.12
CA GLY A 58 19.71 -1.40 32.87
C GLY A 58 20.30 -0.30 31.99
N PHE A 59 21.25 -0.67 31.12
CA PHE A 59 21.84 0.26 30.15
C PHE A 59 20.80 0.81 29.19
N LEU A 60 20.04 -0.06 28.51
CA LEU A 60 19.07 0.35 27.50
C LEU A 60 17.92 1.17 28.10
N LEU A 61 17.40 0.77 29.27
CA LEU A 61 16.32 1.49 29.94
C LEU A 61 16.72 2.93 30.23
N LEU A 62 17.86 3.13 30.90
CA LEU A 62 18.29 4.47 31.26
C LEU A 62 18.83 5.26 30.06
N LEU A 63 19.38 4.60 29.04
CA LEU A 63 19.76 5.26 27.79
C LEU A 63 18.55 5.81 27.07
N LEU A 64 17.44 5.07 27.02
CA LEU A 64 16.19 5.53 26.43
C LEU A 64 15.61 6.71 27.22
N LEU A 65 15.55 6.61 28.55
CA LEU A 65 15.05 7.70 29.39
C LEU A 65 15.92 8.96 29.29
N GLN A 66 17.24 8.82 29.33
CA GLN A 66 18.18 9.93 29.21
C GLN A 66 18.19 10.52 27.80
N GLY A 67 18.20 9.67 26.76
CA GLY A 67 18.20 10.07 25.36
C GLY A 67 16.93 10.81 24.95
N ASN A 68 15.79 10.44 25.53
CA ASN A 68 14.51 11.14 25.37
C ASN A 68 14.35 12.33 26.32
N ARG A 69 15.41 12.73 27.03
CA ARG A 69 15.42 13.87 27.98
C ARG A 69 14.39 13.77 29.11
N LEU A 70 13.97 12.55 29.46
CA LEU A 70 13.01 12.32 30.53
C LEU A 70 13.64 12.43 31.92
N LEU A 71 14.96 12.38 32.04
CA LEU A 71 15.67 12.51 33.31
C LEU A 71 16.34 13.88 33.44
N LYS A 72 16.34 14.49 34.64
CA LYS A 72 17.04 15.77 34.87
C LYS A 72 18.53 15.63 34.50
N PRO A 73 19.11 16.57 33.73
CA PRO A 73 20.51 16.54 33.34
C PRO A 73 21.46 16.58 34.56
N HIS A 74 22.68 16.09 34.37
CA HIS A 74 23.74 16.15 35.38
C HIS A 74 24.70 17.30 35.03
N GLY A 75 24.65 18.41 35.79
CA GLY A 75 25.60 19.52 35.68
C GLY A 75 25.11 20.72 34.83
N PRO A 76 25.72 21.91 34.98
CA PRO A 76 25.40 23.09 34.19
C PRO A 76 26.11 23.05 32.82
N ASP A 77 25.37 23.40 31.76
CA ASP A 77 25.78 23.69 30.38
C ASP A 77 27.21 23.31 29.97
N ALA A 78 27.38 22.11 29.41
CA ALA A 78 28.68 21.64 28.95
C ALA A 78 28.75 21.46 27.41
N ASP A 79 29.92 21.78 26.85
CA ASP A 79 30.26 21.71 25.42
C ASP A 79 30.03 20.32 24.79
N SER A 80 30.05 20.25 23.46
CA SER A 80 29.67 19.07 22.66
C SER A 80 30.41 17.75 23.00
N ILE A 81 31.64 17.80 23.54
CA ILE A 81 32.44 16.62 23.93
C ILE A 81 31.99 16.05 25.30
N THR A 82 31.56 16.93 26.22
CA THR A 82 31.01 16.56 27.53
C THR A 82 29.63 15.90 27.43
N ARG A 83 28.87 16.16 26.35
CA ARG A 83 27.53 15.59 26.12
C ARG A 83 27.50 14.06 25.96
N LEU A 84 28.54 13.45 25.37
CA LEU A 84 28.63 11.99 25.25
C LEU A 84 28.90 11.33 26.60
N GLY A 85 29.74 11.94 27.44
CA GLY A 85 29.99 11.49 28.81
C GLY A 85 28.74 11.59 29.68
N GLU A 86 28.01 12.70 29.58
CA GLU A 86 26.73 12.90 30.26
C GLU A 86 25.63 11.93 29.79
N LEU A 87 25.58 11.64 28.48
CA LEU A 87 24.62 10.68 27.91
C LEU A 87 24.87 9.25 28.40
N LEU A 88 26.13 8.87 28.62
CA LEU A 88 26.51 7.48 28.93
C LEU A 88 26.69 7.19 30.42
N TRP A 89 26.88 8.21 31.27
CA TRP A 89 27.08 7.98 32.71
C TRP A 89 25.87 7.34 33.40
N THR A 90 24.66 7.86 33.18
CA THR A 90 23.44 7.30 33.79
C THR A 90 23.12 5.89 33.27
N PRO A 91 23.21 5.58 31.96
CA PRO A 91 23.09 4.21 31.46
C PRO A 91 24.11 3.24 32.03
N LEU A 92 25.39 3.64 32.12
CA LEU A 92 26.45 2.78 32.66
C LEU A 92 26.21 2.44 34.14
N LEU A 93 25.78 3.41 34.94
CA LEU A 93 25.39 3.17 36.34
C LEU A 93 24.20 2.21 36.43
N GLY A 94 23.17 2.40 35.61
CA GLY A 94 22.04 1.46 35.54
C GLY A 94 22.49 0.06 35.16
N ALA A 95 23.39 -0.06 34.18
CA ALA A 95 23.93 -1.33 33.74
C ALA A 95 24.64 -2.09 34.89
N LEU A 96 25.44 -1.39 35.70
CA LEU A 96 26.10 -1.96 36.87
C LEU A 96 25.11 -2.39 37.95
N ILE A 97 24.13 -1.55 38.30
CA ILE A 97 23.15 -1.84 39.34
C ILE A 97 22.28 -3.03 38.95
N PHE A 98 21.73 -3.04 37.73
CA PHE A 98 20.89 -4.14 37.26
C PHE A 98 21.69 -5.44 37.09
N SER A 99 22.96 -5.37 36.66
CA SER A 99 23.85 -6.53 36.61
C SER A 99 24.09 -7.13 38.01
N ALA A 100 24.41 -6.30 39.00
CA ALA A 100 24.61 -6.74 40.39
C ALA A 100 23.35 -7.39 40.97
N LEU A 101 22.19 -6.77 40.77
CA LEU A 101 20.90 -7.33 41.20
C LEU A 101 20.61 -8.68 40.51
N ALA A 102 20.88 -8.77 39.21
CA ALA A 102 20.67 -10.01 38.46
C ALA A 102 21.58 -11.16 38.95
N VAL A 103 22.82 -10.85 39.34
CA VAL A 103 23.73 -11.84 39.97
C VAL A 103 23.21 -12.29 41.34
N ILE A 104 22.79 -11.35 42.18
CA ILE A 104 22.22 -11.65 43.51
C ILE A 104 20.99 -12.56 43.36
N LEU A 105 20.11 -12.26 42.42
CA LEU A 105 18.91 -13.07 42.15
C LEU A 105 19.23 -14.43 41.52
N ALA A 106 20.30 -14.54 40.74
CA ALA A 106 20.72 -15.79 40.10
C ALA A 106 21.41 -16.76 41.07
N ASN A 107 22.04 -16.25 42.14
CA ASN A 107 22.72 -17.05 43.16
C ASN A 107 21.81 -17.48 44.32
N ASN A 108 20.64 -16.88 44.45
CA ASN A 108 19.65 -17.24 45.47
C ASN A 108 18.58 -18.14 44.85
N ASP A 109 18.37 -19.34 45.39
CA ASP A 109 17.31 -20.26 44.94
C ASP A 109 16.04 -20.20 45.80
N ASP A 110 16.12 -19.65 47.02
CA ASP A 110 14.97 -19.45 47.90
C ASP A 110 14.02 -18.39 47.31
N GLN A 111 12.82 -18.83 46.94
CA GLN A 111 11.79 -18.01 46.31
C GLN A 111 11.36 -16.83 47.19
N THR A 112 11.31 -17.01 48.51
CA THR A 112 10.87 -15.95 49.44
C THR A 112 11.88 -14.81 49.49
N ARG A 113 13.16 -15.15 49.62
CA ARG A 113 14.25 -14.16 49.61
C ARG A 113 14.33 -13.42 48.28
N ARG A 114 14.17 -14.13 47.16
CA ARG A 114 14.16 -13.50 45.82
C ARG A 114 12.99 -12.56 45.63
N LEU A 115 11.81 -12.90 46.16
CA LEU A 115 10.64 -12.03 46.13
C LEU A 115 10.91 -10.71 46.84
N TRP A 116 11.44 -10.76 48.07
CA TRP A 116 11.79 -9.56 48.83
C TRP A 116 12.87 -8.73 48.14
N ILE A 117 13.96 -9.36 47.70
CA ILE A 117 15.07 -8.67 47.03
C ILE A 117 14.58 -8.01 45.74
N ALA A 118 13.90 -8.75 44.86
CA ALA A 118 13.48 -8.23 43.56
C ALA A 118 12.41 -7.15 43.67
N SER A 119 11.39 -7.33 44.53
CA SER A 119 10.33 -6.34 44.73
C SER A 119 10.87 -5.07 45.40
N GLY A 120 11.72 -5.23 46.42
CA GLY A 120 12.37 -4.11 47.11
C GLY A 120 13.30 -3.34 46.17
N SER A 121 14.14 -4.03 45.40
CA SER A 121 15.00 -3.37 44.41
C SER A 121 14.20 -2.69 43.30
N GLY A 122 13.10 -3.31 42.85
CA GLY A 122 12.22 -2.74 41.83
C GLY A 122 11.53 -1.47 42.29
N LEU A 123 11.03 -1.47 43.53
CA LEU A 123 10.42 -0.29 44.17
C LEU A 123 11.44 0.86 44.29
N LEU A 124 12.64 0.57 44.79
CA LEU A 124 13.70 1.58 44.96
C LEU A 124 14.19 2.15 43.63
N LEU A 125 14.42 1.29 42.63
CA LEU A 125 14.83 1.71 41.30
C LEU A 125 13.75 2.53 40.59
N GLY A 126 12.50 2.07 40.65
CA GLY A 126 11.37 2.80 40.09
C GLY A 126 11.19 4.16 40.77
N GLY A 127 11.20 4.21 42.09
CA GLY A 127 11.13 5.47 42.85
C GLY A 127 12.29 6.41 42.53
N PHE A 128 13.51 5.90 42.42
CA PHE A 128 14.68 6.69 42.02
C PHE A 128 14.52 7.28 40.61
N ILE A 129 14.08 6.47 39.64
CA ILE A 129 13.78 6.93 38.28
C ILE A 129 12.73 8.04 38.32
N GLY A 130 11.63 7.83 39.06
CA GLY A 130 10.55 8.79 39.19
C GLY A 130 10.95 10.13 39.80
N ILE A 131 11.79 10.12 40.85
CA ILE A 131 12.35 11.34 41.45
C ILE A 131 13.27 12.08 40.47
N ARG A 132 13.97 11.32 39.61
CA ARG A 132 14.89 11.86 38.61
C ARG A 132 14.20 12.31 37.33
N LEU A 133 12.89 12.17 37.19
CA LEU A 133 12.16 12.68 36.02
C LEU A 133 12.28 14.20 35.89
N ALA A 134 12.41 14.66 34.64
CA ALA A 134 12.31 16.07 34.26
C ALA A 134 10.92 16.61 34.62
N GLU A 135 10.81 17.92 34.84
CA GLU A 135 9.55 18.56 35.27
C GLU A 135 8.44 18.36 34.25
N ASP A 136 8.75 18.60 32.98
CA ASP A 136 7.85 18.39 31.84
C ASP A 136 7.40 16.93 31.64
N ALA A 137 8.04 15.98 32.32
CA ALA A 137 7.74 14.55 32.22
C ALA A 137 7.04 13.99 33.48
N ARG A 138 6.68 14.85 34.44
CA ARG A 138 6.01 14.41 35.67
C ARG A 138 4.50 14.31 35.44
N PRO A 139 3.90 13.14 35.73
CA PRO A 139 2.47 12.99 35.58
C PRO A 139 1.69 13.47 36.81
N GLU A 140 0.54 14.08 36.58
CA GLU A 140 -0.49 14.25 37.61
C GLU A 140 -1.30 12.95 37.73
N LEU A 141 -1.32 12.35 38.92
CA LEU A 141 -1.93 11.03 39.10
C LEU A 141 -3.43 11.13 39.36
N GLU A 142 -4.23 10.99 38.30
CA GLU A 142 -5.67 10.78 38.45
C GLU A 142 -6.00 9.36 38.89
N ILE A 143 -6.71 9.23 40.01
CA ILE A 143 -6.99 7.92 40.64
C ILE A 143 -7.85 7.03 39.73
N LEU A 144 -8.89 7.59 39.09
CA LEU A 144 -9.88 6.80 38.35
C LEU A 144 -9.30 6.18 37.07
N PRO A 145 -8.65 6.93 36.15
CA PRO A 145 -8.01 6.34 34.97
C PRO A 145 -6.91 5.35 35.34
N LEU A 146 -6.10 5.68 36.36
CA LEU A 146 -4.99 4.85 36.83
C LEU A 146 -5.45 3.47 37.33
N LEU A 147 -6.50 3.43 38.14
CA LEU A 147 -7.06 2.16 38.62
C LEU A 147 -7.73 1.38 37.50
N LEU A 148 -8.48 2.05 36.62
CA LEU A 148 -9.21 1.41 35.55
C LEU A 148 -8.27 0.74 34.55
N SER A 149 -7.22 1.44 34.09
CA SER A 149 -6.19 0.88 33.20
C SER A 149 -5.46 -0.30 33.86
N THR A 150 -5.11 -0.18 35.15
CA THR A 150 -4.41 -1.21 35.92
C THR A 150 -5.26 -2.47 36.05
N ILE A 151 -6.52 -2.35 36.44
CA ILE A 151 -7.44 -3.49 36.64
C ILE A 151 -7.71 -4.19 35.31
N VAL A 152 -8.02 -3.43 34.26
CA VAL A 152 -8.34 -3.99 32.94
C VAL A 152 -7.16 -4.77 32.38
N ILE A 153 -5.96 -4.17 32.39
CA ILE A 153 -4.78 -4.79 31.77
C ILE A 153 -4.28 -5.98 32.63
N ALA A 154 -4.33 -5.88 33.96
CA ALA A 154 -4.06 -7.00 34.85
C ALA A 154 -5.04 -8.16 34.62
N GLY A 155 -6.33 -7.85 34.46
CA GLY A 155 -7.39 -8.82 34.14
C GLY A 155 -7.17 -9.52 32.81
N ILE A 156 -6.80 -8.78 31.75
CA ILE A 156 -6.44 -9.35 30.44
C ILE A 156 -5.25 -10.30 30.58
N GLY A 157 -4.18 -9.87 31.27
CA GLY A 157 -3.00 -10.70 31.51
C GLY A 157 -3.34 -12.00 32.24
N ALA A 158 -4.11 -11.91 33.32
CA ALA A 158 -4.59 -13.06 34.09
C ALA A 158 -5.48 -14.00 33.25
N GLY A 159 -6.44 -13.44 32.50
CA GLY A 159 -7.36 -14.18 31.64
C GLY A 159 -6.64 -14.98 30.56
N ILE A 160 -5.67 -14.37 29.87
CA ILE A 160 -4.86 -15.07 28.85
C ILE A 160 -4.06 -16.23 29.47
N ALA A 161 -3.54 -16.04 30.69
CA ALA A 161 -2.83 -17.10 31.39
C ALA A 161 -3.75 -18.26 31.76
N LEU A 162 -4.96 -17.98 32.26
CA LEU A 162 -5.98 -18.97 32.58
C LEU A 162 -6.41 -19.77 31.34
N LEU A 163 -6.68 -19.09 30.22
CA LEU A 163 -7.03 -19.73 28.94
C LEU A 163 -5.93 -20.66 28.42
N ARG A 164 -4.67 -20.41 28.80
CA ARG A 164 -3.50 -21.25 28.43
C ARG A 164 -3.15 -22.30 29.50
N GLY A 165 -3.98 -22.48 30.53
CA GLY A 165 -3.74 -23.42 31.63
C GLY A 165 -2.52 -23.08 32.49
N ARG A 166 -2.17 -21.79 32.61
CA ARG A 166 -1.03 -21.30 33.38
C ARG A 166 -1.48 -20.53 34.62
N ASN A 167 -0.59 -20.43 35.61
CA ASN A 167 -0.83 -19.59 36.79
C ASN A 167 -1.08 -18.12 36.36
N PRO A 168 -2.19 -17.48 36.78
CA PRO A 168 -2.53 -16.11 36.39
C PRO A 168 -1.67 -15.04 37.06
N VAL A 169 -1.17 -15.29 38.27
CA VAL A 169 -0.49 -14.27 39.10
C VAL A 169 0.69 -13.62 38.38
N PRO A 170 1.61 -14.36 37.73
CA PRO A 170 2.73 -13.75 37.03
C PRO A 170 2.32 -12.94 35.79
N ALA A 171 1.19 -13.25 35.16
CA ALA A 171 0.68 -12.47 34.04
C ALA A 171 -0.06 -11.21 34.51
N ALA A 172 -0.81 -11.34 35.61
CA ALA A 172 -1.47 -10.22 36.28
C ALA A 172 -0.46 -9.16 36.73
N LEU A 173 0.67 -9.53 37.33
CA LEU A 173 1.70 -8.57 37.77
C LEU A 173 2.30 -7.77 36.62
N ILE A 174 2.49 -8.38 35.44
CA ILE A 174 2.93 -7.66 34.24
C ILE A 174 1.83 -6.69 33.79
N GLY A 175 0.57 -7.15 33.84
CA GLY A 175 -0.56 -6.29 33.49
C GLY A 175 -0.76 -5.13 34.46
N VAL A 176 -0.50 -5.32 35.76
CA VAL A 176 -0.48 -4.25 36.76
C VAL A 176 0.60 -3.23 36.41
N ALA A 177 1.83 -3.68 36.12
CA ALA A 177 2.91 -2.76 35.75
C ALA A 177 2.59 -1.94 34.50
N LEU A 178 2.08 -2.59 33.45
CA LEU A 178 1.73 -1.93 32.19
C LEU A 178 0.52 -0.99 32.34
N GLY A 179 -0.54 -1.44 33.02
CA GLY A 179 -1.72 -0.61 33.22
C GLY A 179 -1.44 0.60 34.11
N TRP A 180 -0.58 0.45 35.11
CA TRP A 180 -0.13 1.57 35.93
C TRP A 180 0.72 2.56 35.14
N LEU A 181 1.62 2.09 34.27
CA LEU A 181 2.39 2.97 33.38
C LEU A 181 1.48 3.72 32.41
N ILE A 182 0.47 3.06 31.83
CA ILE A 182 -0.45 3.68 30.89
C ILE A 182 -1.33 4.71 31.60
N GLY A 183 -1.94 4.35 32.73
CA GLY A 183 -2.78 5.27 33.49
C GLY A 183 -1.99 6.40 34.16
N GLY A 184 -0.71 6.17 34.45
CA GLY A 184 0.17 7.15 35.06
C GLY A 184 0.84 8.08 34.06
N PHE A 185 1.28 7.62 32.89
CA PHE A 185 2.07 8.43 31.94
C PHE A 185 1.42 8.61 30.57
N GLY A 186 0.38 7.85 30.25
CA GLY A 186 -0.23 7.82 28.91
C GLY A 186 -1.63 8.43 28.82
N VAL A 187 -2.26 8.74 29.95
CA VAL A 187 -3.61 9.34 30.01
C VAL A 187 -3.57 10.78 30.55
N PRO A 188 -2.86 11.08 31.66
CA PRO A 188 -2.82 12.43 32.20
C PRO A 188 -1.95 13.37 31.37
N GLU A 189 -2.19 14.68 31.50
CA GLU A 189 -1.26 15.70 31.02
C GLU A 189 0.05 15.63 31.82
N LEU A 190 1.17 15.81 31.13
CA LEU A 190 2.51 15.74 31.72
C LEU A 190 3.02 17.17 31.97
N GLY A 191 3.65 17.40 33.12
CA GLY A 191 4.24 18.69 33.49
C GLY A 191 3.76 19.22 34.83
N ASP A 192 2.54 18.88 35.23
CA ASP A 192 1.91 19.44 36.43
C ASP A 192 2.09 18.56 37.69
N GLY A 193 2.61 17.35 37.53
CA GLY A 193 2.81 16.39 38.61
C GLY A 193 3.93 16.73 39.60
N SER A 194 3.73 16.38 40.87
CA SER A 194 4.75 16.48 41.91
C SER A 194 5.85 15.41 41.77
N ALA A 195 7.02 15.66 42.38
CA ALA A 195 8.10 14.67 42.42
C ALA A 195 7.72 13.39 43.20
N LEU A 196 6.74 13.48 44.11
CA LEU A 196 6.23 12.32 44.85
C LEU A 196 5.32 11.47 43.96
N GLU A 197 4.43 12.10 43.20
CA GLU A 197 3.57 11.42 42.23
C GLU A 197 4.38 10.73 41.15
N SER A 198 5.40 11.39 40.62
CA SER A 198 6.32 10.79 39.63
C SER A 198 7.10 9.61 40.23
N ALA A 199 7.52 9.71 41.49
CA ALA A 199 8.14 8.59 42.22
C ALA A 199 7.18 7.41 42.37
N ILE A 200 5.93 7.64 42.77
CA ILE A 200 4.90 6.59 42.91
C ILE A 200 4.58 5.97 41.54
N ALA A 201 4.41 6.80 40.52
CA ALA A 201 4.11 6.40 39.14
C ALA A 201 5.15 5.41 38.58
N ALA A 202 6.43 5.60 38.92
CA ALA A 202 7.52 4.73 38.49
C ALA A 202 7.82 3.58 39.47
N ALA A 203 7.58 3.77 40.77
CA ALA A 203 7.86 2.76 41.81
C ALA A 203 6.91 1.55 41.76
N VAL A 204 5.61 1.76 41.50
CA VAL A 204 4.61 0.68 41.47
C VAL A 204 4.85 -0.32 40.33
N PRO A 205 5.13 0.11 39.07
CA PRO A 205 5.55 -0.79 38.02
C PRO A 205 6.85 -1.52 38.36
N GLY A 206 7.82 -0.82 38.96
CA GLY A 206 9.07 -1.42 39.43
C GLY A 206 8.85 -2.53 40.45
N LEU A 207 7.97 -2.31 41.43
CA LEU A 207 7.57 -3.31 42.42
C LEU A 207 6.86 -4.50 41.76
N ALA A 208 5.93 -4.27 40.84
CA ALA A 208 5.18 -5.34 40.18
C ALA A 208 6.08 -6.21 39.28
N ILE A 209 6.99 -5.59 38.54
CA ILE A 209 8.01 -6.30 37.73
C ILE A 209 9.00 -7.04 38.65
N GLY A 210 9.43 -6.41 39.74
CA GLY A 210 10.28 -7.03 40.76
C GLY A 210 9.62 -8.27 41.38
N ALA A 211 8.36 -8.15 41.81
CA ALA A 211 7.58 -9.27 42.33
C ALA A 211 7.44 -10.39 41.29
N ARG A 212 7.20 -10.03 40.03
CA ARG A 212 7.14 -10.99 38.92
C ARG A 212 8.44 -11.76 38.74
N ILE A 213 9.59 -11.10 38.82
CA ILE A 213 10.91 -11.73 38.71
C ILE A 213 11.19 -12.61 39.92
N GLY A 214 10.88 -12.12 41.13
CA GLY A 214 11.10 -12.85 42.38
C GLY A 214 10.25 -14.11 42.54
N LEU A 215 9.03 -14.12 41.99
CA LEU A 215 8.16 -15.31 41.96
C LEU A 215 8.65 -16.40 41.00
N THR A 216 9.51 -16.09 40.02
CA THR A 216 10.03 -17.10 39.08
C THR A 216 11.25 -17.80 39.63
N LYS A 217 11.19 -19.14 39.77
CA LYS A 217 12.34 -19.98 40.15
C LYS A 217 13.49 -19.91 39.13
N ASN A 218 14.73 -20.10 39.59
CA ASN A 218 15.89 -20.17 38.71
C ASN A 218 15.76 -21.35 37.76
N ALA A 219 16.15 -21.15 36.50
CA ALA A 219 16.05 -22.18 35.51
C ALA A 219 17.08 -23.29 35.81
N GLY A 220 16.60 -24.52 36.00
CA GLY A 220 17.45 -25.72 35.97
C GLY A 220 17.95 -26.03 34.54
N VAL A 221 18.70 -27.12 34.38
CA VAL A 221 19.33 -27.49 33.09
C VAL A 221 18.35 -27.53 31.92
N VAL A 222 17.20 -28.19 32.09
CA VAL A 222 16.13 -28.29 31.07
C VAL A 222 15.49 -26.91 30.80
N GLY A 223 15.31 -26.10 31.84
CA GLY A 223 14.76 -24.74 31.72
C GLY A 223 15.68 -23.83 30.91
N ARG A 224 16.99 -23.90 31.16
CA ARG A 224 18.01 -23.13 30.42
C ARG A 224 18.06 -23.53 28.96
N ALA A 225 18.03 -24.83 28.65
CA ALA A 225 17.97 -25.32 27.27
C ALA A 225 16.72 -24.80 26.52
N ARG A 226 15.56 -24.76 27.19
CA ARG A 226 14.32 -24.19 26.63
C ARG A 226 14.42 -22.68 26.41
N ILE A 227 15.08 -21.96 27.31
CA ILE A 227 15.30 -20.51 27.18
C ILE A 227 16.20 -20.22 25.98
N ASP A 228 17.33 -20.92 25.82
CA ASP A 228 18.22 -20.77 24.67
C ASP A 228 17.52 -21.12 23.34
N ALA A 229 16.74 -22.21 23.30
CA ALA A 229 15.99 -22.58 22.10
C ALA A 229 14.94 -21.51 21.71
N LYS A 230 14.22 -20.93 22.68
CA LYS A 230 13.21 -19.91 22.41
C LYS A 230 13.82 -18.53 22.13
N SER A 231 14.92 -18.18 22.80
CA SER A 231 15.54 -16.87 22.65
C SER A 231 16.10 -16.69 21.25
N ARG A 232 16.65 -17.74 20.63
CA ARG A 232 17.16 -17.69 19.25
C ARG A 232 16.12 -17.14 18.26
N GLY A 233 14.88 -17.62 18.31
CA GLY A 233 13.80 -17.07 17.48
C GLY A 233 13.35 -15.68 17.91
N ALA A 234 13.28 -15.43 19.22
CA ALA A 234 12.83 -14.16 19.77
C ALA A 234 13.80 -12.99 19.46
N ILE A 235 15.11 -13.23 19.39
CA ILE A 235 16.12 -12.20 19.06
C ILE A 235 15.85 -11.57 17.69
N PHE A 236 15.37 -12.34 16.73
CA PHE A 236 15.02 -11.83 15.40
C PHE A 236 13.59 -11.28 15.37
N LEU A 237 12.66 -11.96 16.03
CA LEU A 237 11.24 -11.62 15.93
C LEU A 237 10.88 -10.39 16.76
N VAL A 238 11.45 -10.20 17.96
CA VAL A 238 11.05 -9.13 18.87
C VAL A 238 11.36 -7.73 18.31
N PRO A 239 12.58 -7.43 17.81
CA PRO A 239 12.84 -6.12 17.21
C PRO A 239 11.96 -5.83 15.99
N ALA A 240 11.70 -6.86 15.16
CA ALA A 240 10.83 -6.74 14.02
C ALA A 240 9.38 -6.42 14.44
N LEU A 241 8.84 -7.18 15.40
CA LEU A 241 7.48 -6.94 15.93
C LEU A 241 7.38 -5.60 16.65
N PHE A 242 8.43 -5.17 17.35
CA PHE A 242 8.47 -3.84 17.97
C PHE A 242 8.38 -2.75 16.92
N PHE A 243 9.20 -2.81 15.86
CA PHE A 243 9.16 -1.84 14.77
C PHE A 243 7.79 -1.84 14.07
N VAL A 244 7.22 -3.01 13.79
CA VAL A 244 5.86 -3.11 13.23
C VAL A 244 4.82 -2.52 14.19
N THR A 245 4.96 -2.74 15.50
CA THR A 245 4.00 -2.21 16.47
C THR A 245 4.08 -0.69 16.53
N VAL A 246 5.28 -0.12 16.64
CA VAL A 246 5.48 1.33 16.79
C VAL A 246 5.22 2.08 15.48
N SER A 247 5.63 1.54 14.34
CA SER A 247 5.56 2.24 13.05
C SER A 247 4.26 1.98 12.28
N LEU A 248 3.49 0.94 12.64
CA LEU A 248 2.28 0.57 11.92
C LEU A 248 1.08 0.39 12.85
N ILE A 249 1.16 -0.51 13.83
CA ILE A 249 -0.02 -0.87 14.66
C ILE A 249 -0.48 0.31 15.51
N ALA A 250 0.43 0.93 16.27
CA ALA A 250 0.12 2.04 17.15
C ALA A 250 -0.42 3.25 16.39
N PRO A 251 0.21 3.74 15.29
CA PRO A 251 -0.36 4.81 14.47
C PRO A 251 -1.74 4.45 13.91
N THR A 252 -1.94 3.20 13.48
CA THR A 252 -3.26 2.75 12.97
C THR A 252 -4.33 2.81 14.07
N LEU A 253 -4.02 2.34 15.28
CA LEU A 253 -4.94 2.43 16.41
C LEU A 253 -5.21 3.88 16.81
N ILE A 254 -4.20 4.75 16.77
CA ILE A 254 -4.35 6.18 17.01
C ILE A 254 -5.24 6.80 15.94
N THR A 255 -5.05 6.48 14.65
CA THR A 255 -5.93 6.97 13.58
C THR A 255 -7.37 6.53 13.77
N ILE A 256 -7.60 5.27 14.18
CA ILE A 256 -8.95 4.77 14.52
C ILE A 256 -9.53 5.52 15.72
N TRP A 257 -8.71 5.91 16.69
CA TRP A 257 -9.15 6.71 17.82
C TRP A 257 -9.49 8.16 17.42
N LEU A 258 -8.62 8.80 16.63
CA LEU A 258 -8.81 10.15 16.12
C LEU A 258 -10.05 10.27 15.22
N SER A 259 -10.39 9.23 14.46
CA SER A 259 -11.61 9.23 13.66
C SER A 259 -12.91 9.29 14.47
N LEU A 260 -12.84 9.02 15.78
CA LEU A 260 -13.98 9.12 16.71
C LEU A 260 -14.04 10.47 17.43
N LYS A 261 -13.07 11.35 17.22
CA LYS A 261 -12.98 12.68 17.83
C LYS A 261 -13.39 13.78 16.85
N ASP A 262 -13.68 14.95 17.38
CA ASP A 262 -13.99 16.15 16.61
C ASP A 262 -12.82 16.61 15.72
N GLU A 263 -13.03 17.74 15.03
CA GLU A 263 -12.08 18.34 14.08
C GLU A 263 -10.68 18.56 14.70
N ASP A 264 -10.66 19.07 15.93
CA ASP A 264 -9.47 19.46 16.70
C ASP A 264 -8.87 18.30 17.52
N SER A 265 -9.46 17.10 17.45
CA SER A 265 -9.05 15.92 18.21
C SER A 265 -9.23 16.03 19.74
N VAL A 266 -10.12 16.90 20.21
CA VAL A 266 -10.39 17.18 21.62
C VAL A 266 -11.59 16.37 22.10
N ASP A 267 -12.80 16.66 21.61
CA ASP A 267 -14.03 16.04 22.09
C ASP A 267 -14.36 14.75 21.32
N LEU A 268 -15.09 13.84 21.98
CA LEU A 268 -15.51 12.56 21.39
C LEU A 268 -16.86 12.71 20.69
N VAL A 269 -16.89 12.51 19.36
CA VAL A 269 -18.08 12.63 18.49
C VAL A 269 -18.53 11.27 17.90
N TRP A 270 -17.84 10.19 18.26
CA TRP A 270 -18.15 8.81 17.83
C TRP A 270 -18.18 8.65 16.30
N PHE A 271 -19.36 8.40 15.72
CA PHE A 271 -19.50 8.06 14.30
C PHE A 271 -19.92 9.24 13.41
N GLU A 272 -20.00 10.45 13.97
CA GLU A 272 -20.44 11.64 13.22
C GLU A 272 -19.56 11.92 12.00
N ASN A 273 -18.24 11.80 12.13
CA ASN A 273 -17.30 11.95 11.01
C ASN A 273 -17.53 10.94 9.87
N TYR A 274 -18.00 9.74 10.18
CA TYR A 274 -18.34 8.76 9.13
C TYR A 274 -19.67 9.13 8.47
N GLY A 275 -20.64 9.59 9.26
CA GLY A 275 -21.90 10.11 8.77
C GLY A 275 -21.70 11.23 7.77
N SER A 276 -20.87 12.23 8.12
CA SER A 276 -20.58 13.38 7.26
C SER A 276 -20.02 12.94 5.90
N VAL A 277 -19.06 12.02 5.88
CA VAL A 277 -18.47 11.46 4.64
C VAL A 277 -19.51 10.79 3.75
N PHE A 278 -20.44 9.99 4.30
CA PHE A 278 -21.44 9.31 3.48
C PHE A 278 -22.62 10.21 3.06
N THR A 279 -22.84 11.32 3.78
CA THR A 279 -23.86 12.31 3.41
C THR A 279 -23.34 13.39 2.48
N ASP A 280 -22.02 13.57 2.36
CA ASP A 280 -21.43 14.52 1.44
C ASP A 280 -21.60 14.07 -0.01
N ILE A 281 -22.23 14.94 -0.81
CA ILE A 281 -22.45 14.74 -2.24
C ILE A 281 -21.13 14.62 -3.00
N ASN A 282 -20.05 15.25 -2.53
CA ASN A 282 -18.74 15.13 -3.16
C ASN A 282 -18.09 13.76 -2.91
N SER A 283 -18.41 13.10 -1.79
CA SER A 283 -17.90 11.76 -1.49
C SER A 283 -18.73 10.66 -2.13
N PHE A 284 -20.06 10.80 -2.15
CA PHE A 284 -20.98 9.78 -2.66
C PHE A 284 -22.21 10.39 -3.37
N ASP A 285 -22.15 10.51 -4.71
CA ASP A 285 -23.26 11.01 -5.54
C ASP A 285 -23.83 9.90 -6.46
N VAL A 286 -25.05 9.47 -6.12
CA VAL A 286 -25.86 8.53 -6.92
C VAL A 286 -27.12 9.17 -7.50
N GLY A 287 -27.26 10.51 -7.42
CA GLY A 287 -28.46 11.22 -7.87
C GLY A 287 -28.76 11.03 -9.36
N ASN A 288 -27.70 10.87 -10.16
CA ASN A 288 -27.78 10.71 -11.61
C ASN A 288 -27.85 9.25 -12.09
N TRP A 289 -28.16 8.28 -11.22
CA TRP A 289 -28.14 6.85 -11.57
C TRP A 289 -29.01 6.49 -12.78
N THR A 290 -30.12 7.20 -13.02
CA THR A 290 -30.97 6.96 -14.20
C THR A 290 -30.25 7.20 -15.52
N ASN A 291 -29.25 8.09 -15.53
CA ASN A 291 -28.45 8.41 -16.72
C ASN A 291 -27.55 7.25 -17.15
N ILE A 292 -27.38 6.22 -16.30
CA ILE A 292 -26.70 4.97 -16.65
C ILE A 292 -27.38 4.35 -17.86
N PHE A 293 -28.71 4.28 -17.88
CA PHE A 293 -29.46 3.61 -18.94
C PHE A 293 -29.52 4.42 -20.24
N THR A 294 -29.27 5.72 -20.18
CA THR A 294 -29.17 6.60 -21.35
C THR A 294 -27.72 6.82 -21.82
N SER A 295 -26.74 6.35 -21.04
CA SER A 295 -25.33 6.44 -21.39
C SER A 295 -25.04 5.64 -22.65
N LEU A 296 -24.38 6.27 -23.62
CA LEU A 296 -24.03 5.63 -24.89
C LEU A 296 -23.19 4.35 -24.67
N LEU A 297 -22.26 4.36 -23.71
CA LEU A 297 -21.43 3.20 -23.38
C LEU A 297 -22.28 2.04 -22.83
N PHE A 298 -23.26 2.33 -21.99
CA PHE A 298 -24.15 1.31 -21.46
C PHE A 298 -25.04 0.72 -22.55
N VAL A 299 -25.68 1.57 -23.36
CA VAL A 299 -26.56 1.14 -24.46
C VAL A 299 -25.79 0.31 -25.48
N LEU A 300 -24.64 0.79 -25.94
CA LEU A 300 -23.79 0.04 -26.87
C LEU A 300 -23.28 -1.26 -26.23
N GLY A 301 -22.92 -1.23 -24.96
CA GLY A 301 -22.51 -2.43 -24.22
C GLY A 301 -23.61 -3.48 -24.18
N VAL A 302 -24.86 -3.09 -23.90
CA VAL A 302 -26.02 -4.00 -23.96
C VAL A 302 -26.23 -4.54 -25.36
N LEU A 303 -26.18 -3.70 -26.40
CA LEU A 303 -26.35 -4.14 -27.79
C LEU A 303 -25.27 -5.14 -28.23
N VAL A 304 -24.00 -4.86 -27.92
CA VAL A 304 -22.87 -5.77 -28.19
C VAL A 304 -23.03 -7.06 -27.38
N GLY A 305 -23.51 -6.97 -26.14
CA GLY A 305 -23.75 -8.12 -25.27
C GLY A 305 -24.85 -9.04 -25.80
N LEU A 306 -25.98 -8.47 -26.21
CA LEU A 306 -27.08 -9.20 -26.87
C LEU A 306 -26.61 -9.84 -28.18
N GLY A 307 -25.81 -9.14 -28.98
CA GLY A 307 -25.17 -9.68 -30.18
C GLY A 307 -24.26 -10.88 -29.86
N GLY A 308 -23.41 -10.74 -28.84
CA GLY A 308 -22.54 -11.82 -28.36
C GLY A 308 -23.32 -13.03 -27.85
N LEU A 309 -24.38 -12.82 -27.08
CA LEU A 309 -25.28 -13.88 -26.60
C LEU A 309 -25.98 -14.59 -27.76
N ALA A 310 -26.51 -13.84 -28.74
CA ALA A 310 -27.14 -14.40 -29.92
C ALA A 310 -26.17 -15.28 -30.73
N ILE A 311 -24.95 -14.79 -30.96
CA ILE A 311 -23.87 -15.55 -31.60
C ILE A 311 -23.58 -16.83 -30.81
N GLY A 312 -23.42 -16.74 -29.49
CA GLY A 312 -23.16 -17.89 -28.62
C GLY A 312 -24.27 -18.93 -28.66
N LEU A 313 -25.54 -18.51 -28.63
CA LEU A 313 -26.70 -19.40 -28.72
C LEU A 313 -26.82 -20.09 -30.09
N VAL A 314 -26.62 -19.34 -31.18
CA VAL A 314 -26.65 -19.89 -32.55
C VAL A 314 -25.53 -20.90 -32.75
N LEU A 315 -24.31 -20.58 -32.30
CA LEU A 315 -23.17 -21.48 -32.42
C LEU A 315 -23.33 -22.70 -31.52
N ARG A 316 -23.81 -22.55 -30.28
CA ARG A 316 -24.07 -23.69 -29.38
C ARG A 316 -24.99 -24.73 -30.03
N LYS A 317 -26.03 -24.29 -30.75
CA LYS A 317 -26.93 -25.19 -31.50
C LYS A 317 -26.25 -25.92 -32.66
N ARG A 318 -25.18 -25.35 -33.25
CA ARG A 318 -24.49 -25.90 -34.44
C ARG A 318 -23.24 -26.70 -34.10
N THR A 319 -22.43 -26.24 -33.15
CA THR A 319 -21.10 -26.78 -32.82
C THR A 319 -21.03 -27.40 -31.43
N GLY A 320 -22.08 -27.26 -30.60
CA GLY A 320 -22.08 -27.68 -29.19
C GLY A 320 -21.30 -26.75 -28.25
N ASP A 321 -20.48 -25.85 -28.78
CA ASP A 321 -19.57 -24.98 -28.03
C ASP A 321 -19.75 -23.51 -28.45
N GLY A 322 -20.57 -22.77 -27.69
CA GLY A 322 -20.90 -21.37 -27.98
C GLY A 322 -20.34 -20.35 -26.99
N PHE A 323 -19.99 -20.78 -25.77
CA PHE A 323 -19.62 -19.89 -24.65
C PHE A 323 -18.26 -20.23 -24.02
N SER A 324 -17.43 -21.07 -24.67
CA SER A 324 -16.11 -21.35 -24.13
C SER A 324 -15.19 -20.14 -24.15
N ALA A 325 -14.24 -20.10 -23.22
CA ALA A 325 -13.18 -19.11 -23.21
C ALA A 325 -12.34 -19.23 -24.50
N GLY A 326 -12.14 -18.08 -25.17
CA GLY A 326 -11.53 -18.02 -26.50
C GLY A 326 -12.49 -18.32 -27.66
N GLY A 327 -13.76 -18.62 -27.38
CA GLY A 327 -14.78 -18.85 -28.40
C GLY A 327 -15.32 -17.56 -29.05
N PRO A 328 -16.16 -17.67 -30.10
CA PRO A 328 -16.55 -16.52 -30.93
C PRO A 328 -17.45 -15.51 -30.21
N ALA A 329 -18.22 -15.94 -29.22
CA ALA A 329 -19.05 -15.08 -28.38
C ALA A 329 -18.26 -14.41 -27.24
N PHE A 330 -17.09 -14.94 -26.87
CA PHE A 330 -16.35 -14.51 -25.69
C PHE A 330 -15.90 -13.04 -25.79
N ALA A 331 -15.26 -12.66 -26.90
CA ALA A 331 -14.76 -11.30 -27.06
C ALA A 331 -15.88 -10.23 -27.06
N PRO A 332 -16.98 -10.38 -27.82
CA PRO A 332 -18.12 -9.46 -27.72
C PRO A 332 -18.69 -9.36 -26.31
N LEU A 333 -18.84 -10.48 -25.59
CA LEU A 333 -19.36 -10.47 -24.22
C LEU A 333 -18.43 -9.75 -23.24
N MET A 334 -17.11 -9.94 -23.36
CA MET A 334 -16.13 -9.24 -22.54
C MET A 334 -16.11 -7.74 -22.83
N ILE A 335 -16.18 -7.34 -24.10
CA ILE A 335 -16.27 -5.93 -24.51
C ILE A 335 -17.56 -5.33 -23.96
N ALA A 336 -18.70 -6.01 -24.12
CA ALA A 336 -19.99 -5.60 -23.57
C ALA A 336 -19.93 -5.39 -22.06
N MET A 337 -19.36 -6.35 -21.32
CA MET A 337 -19.19 -6.26 -19.88
C MET A 337 -18.37 -5.03 -19.49
N VAL A 338 -17.21 -4.81 -20.13
CA VAL A 338 -16.37 -3.63 -19.87
C VAL A 338 -17.13 -2.34 -20.18
N MET A 339 -17.82 -2.25 -21.31
CA MET A 339 -18.59 -1.07 -21.71
C MET A 339 -19.75 -0.77 -20.76
N ILE A 340 -20.48 -1.80 -20.31
CA ILE A 340 -21.56 -1.65 -19.32
C ILE A 340 -21.00 -1.13 -18.00
N VAL A 341 -19.93 -1.75 -17.49
CA VAL A 341 -19.31 -1.32 -16.23
C VAL A 341 -18.76 0.10 -16.35
N PHE A 342 -18.11 0.45 -17.47
CA PHE A 342 -17.66 1.81 -17.73
C PHE A 342 -18.82 2.81 -17.83
N GLY A 343 -19.92 2.43 -18.46
CA GLY A 343 -21.13 3.26 -18.56
C GLY A 343 -21.79 3.51 -17.21
N VAL A 344 -21.74 2.53 -16.30
CA VAL A 344 -22.19 2.68 -14.91
C VAL A 344 -21.26 3.63 -14.15
N LEU A 345 -19.96 3.34 -14.16
CA LEU A 345 -18.97 4.05 -13.36
C LEU A 345 -18.65 5.46 -13.85
N SER A 346 -18.89 5.76 -15.13
CA SER A 346 -18.73 7.13 -15.67
C SER A 346 -19.89 8.06 -15.33
N VAL A 347 -21.04 7.52 -14.94
CA VAL A 347 -22.24 8.28 -14.58
C VAL A 347 -22.30 8.53 -13.07
N LEU A 348 -21.95 7.53 -12.26
CA LEU A 348 -21.88 7.68 -10.81
C LEU A 348 -20.68 8.55 -10.43
N ARG A 349 -20.86 9.46 -9.47
CA ARG A 349 -19.84 10.45 -9.10
C ARG A 349 -19.53 10.41 -7.61
N GLY A 350 -18.44 11.09 -7.27
CA GLY A 350 -17.94 11.24 -5.92
C GLY A 350 -16.70 10.40 -5.63
N THR A 351 -16.00 10.78 -4.58
CA THR A 351 -14.70 10.21 -4.17
C THR A 351 -14.71 8.67 -4.11
N ILE A 352 -15.75 8.07 -3.52
CA ILE A 352 -15.84 6.61 -3.38
C ILE A 352 -16.07 5.93 -4.74
N MET A 353 -16.96 6.48 -5.57
CA MET A 353 -17.25 5.95 -6.91
C MET A 353 -16.04 6.06 -7.84
N ASN A 354 -15.31 7.18 -7.74
CA ASN A 354 -14.05 7.37 -8.44
C ASN A 354 -13.02 6.31 -8.05
N ASN A 355 -12.82 6.04 -6.75
CA ASN A 355 -11.92 4.96 -6.32
C ASN A 355 -12.30 3.61 -6.91
N LEU A 356 -13.60 3.25 -6.93
CA LEU A 356 -14.06 2.01 -7.55
C LEU A 356 -13.82 1.99 -9.07
N TRP A 357 -14.00 3.13 -9.74
CA TRP A 357 -13.73 3.26 -11.16
C TRP A 357 -12.24 3.09 -11.48
N TRP A 358 -11.37 3.69 -10.68
CA TRP A 358 -9.93 3.47 -10.73
C TRP A 358 -9.59 2.00 -10.55
N VAL A 359 -10.11 1.36 -9.49
CA VAL A 359 -9.83 -0.05 -9.18
C VAL A 359 -10.21 -0.94 -10.35
N PHE A 360 -11.42 -0.80 -10.89
CA PHE A 360 -11.86 -1.62 -12.02
C PHE A 360 -10.99 -1.38 -13.25
N THR A 361 -10.86 -0.11 -13.66
CA THR A 361 -10.20 0.26 -14.92
C THR A 361 -8.72 -0.10 -14.90
N VAL A 362 -7.97 0.38 -13.91
CA VAL A 362 -6.53 0.17 -13.88
C VAL A 362 -6.22 -1.33 -13.74
N THR A 363 -6.93 -2.04 -12.87
CA THR A 363 -6.69 -3.47 -12.66
C THR A 363 -6.97 -4.28 -13.92
N VAL A 364 -8.12 -4.06 -14.58
CA VAL A 364 -8.50 -4.81 -15.78
C VAL A 364 -7.55 -4.50 -16.93
N PHE A 365 -7.26 -3.22 -17.19
CA PHE A 365 -6.43 -2.84 -18.34
C PHE A 365 -4.94 -3.14 -18.11
N SER A 366 -4.37 -2.89 -16.93
CA SER A 366 -2.97 -3.25 -16.65
C SER A 366 -2.74 -4.76 -16.68
N THR A 367 -3.66 -5.55 -16.12
CA THR A 367 -3.56 -7.01 -16.16
C THR A 367 -3.76 -7.53 -17.58
N GLY A 368 -4.78 -7.03 -18.30
CA GLY A 368 -5.06 -7.45 -19.67
C GLY A 368 -3.93 -7.11 -20.64
N LEU A 369 -3.44 -5.87 -20.61
CA LEU A 369 -2.31 -5.42 -21.44
C LEU A 369 -1.03 -6.13 -21.04
N GLY A 370 -0.75 -6.28 -19.74
CA GLY A 370 0.42 -7.00 -19.26
C GLY A 370 0.44 -8.45 -19.75
N LEU A 371 -0.71 -9.14 -19.69
CA LEU A 371 -0.86 -10.51 -20.16
C LEU A 371 -0.67 -10.60 -21.68
N ALA A 372 -1.33 -9.70 -22.43
CA ALA A 372 -1.22 -9.66 -23.88
C ALA A 372 0.24 -9.44 -24.31
N ILE A 373 0.93 -8.50 -23.68
CA ILE A 373 2.34 -8.22 -23.96
C ILE A 373 3.21 -9.40 -23.55
N ALA A 374 2.97 -10.04 -22.40
CA ALA A 374 3.74 -11.22 -21.98
C ALA A 374 3.70 -12.32 -23.06
N VAL A 375 2.51 -12.62 -23.57
CA VAL A 375 2.30 -13.61 -24.63
C VAL A 375 2.95 -13.22 -25.96
N LEU A 376 2.89 -11.94 -26.33
CA LEU A 376 3.44 -11.44 -27.59
C LEU A 376 4.97 -11.30 -27.56
N ALA A 377 5.51 -10.80 -26.45
CA ALA A 377 6.94 -10.55 -26.29
C ALA A 377 7.74 -11.87 -26.26
N ASP A 378 7.19 -12.94 -25.69
CA ASP A 378 7.81 -14.27 -25.66
C ASP A 378 8.04 -14.87 -27.06
N ARG A 379 7.39 -14.33 -28.11
CA ARG A 379 7.58 -14.74 -29.51
C ARG A 379 8.48 -13.80 -30.31
N ALA A 380 8.99 -12.72 -29.71
CA ALA A 380 9.75 -11.68 -30.41
C ALA A 380 11.26 -11.97 -30.45
N LYS A 381 11.92 -11.67 -31.58
CA LYS A 381 13.37 -11.85 -31.74
C LYS A 381 14.23 -11.00 -30.78
N LEU A 382 13.68 -9.88 -30.29
CA LEU A 382 14.32 -8.95 -29.36
C LEU A 382 13.54 -8.87 -28.03
N GLU A 383 13.12 -10.03 -27.51
CA GLU A 383 12.30 -10.15 -26.30
C GLU A 383 12.86 -9.33 -25.11
N SER A 384 14.15 -9.46 -24.80
CA SER A 384 14.77 -8.80 -23.64
C SER A 384 14.70 -7.27 -23.73
N VAL A 385 14.94 -6.72 -24.92
CA VAL A 385 14.88 -5.27 -25.18
C VAL A 385 13.44 -4.78 -25.08
N ALA A 386 12.50 -5.48 -25.72
CA ALA A 386 11.08 -5.13 -25.68
C ALA A 386 10.55 -5.13 -24.24
N LYS A 387 10.86 -6.16 -23.46
CA LYS A 387 10.48 -6.24 -22.04
C LYS A 387 11.10 -5.14 -21.20
N SER A 388 12.37 -4.81 -21.43
CA SER A 388 13.06 -3.73 -20.71
C SER A 388 12.41 -2.38 -20.96
N ILE A 389 12.07 -2.05 -22.21
CA ILE A 389 11.39 -0.79 -22.56
C ILE A 389 10.00 -0.71 -21.92
N ILE A 390 9.24 -1.81 -21.94
CA ILE A 390 7.89 -1.86 -21.37
C ILE A 390 7.91 -1.81 -19.84
N PHE A 391 8.98 -2.33 -19.22
CA PHE A 391 9.17 -2.30 -17.77
C PHE A 391 9.75 -0.97 -17.26
N MET A 392 10.50 -0.25 -18.09
CA MET A 392 11.18 1.01 -17.75
C MET A 392 10.30 2.06 -17.03
N PRO A 393 9.01 2.27 -17.39
CA PRO A 393 8.16 3.25 -16.72
C PRO A 393 8.03 3.04 -15.21
N MET A 394 8.17 1.81 -14.72
CA MET A 394 8.07 1.50 -13.29
C MET A 394 9.23 2.06 -12.46
N ALA A 395 10.37 2.33 -13.09
CA ALA A 395 11.48 3.00 -12.41
C ALA A 395 11.22 4.50 -12.17
N ILE A 396 10.22 5.07 -12.83
CA ILE A 396 9.84 6.48 -12.69
C ILE A 396 8.90 6.61 -11.48
N SER A 397 9.11 7.62 -10.64
CA SER A 397 8.20 7.91 -9.53
C SER A 397 6.81 8.30 -10.04
N LEU A 398 5.75 7.99 -9.29
CA LEU A 398 4.38 8.36 -9.67
C LEU A 398 4.22 9.87 -9.87
N VAL A 399 4.86 10.68 -9.02
CA VAL A 399 4.91 12.15 -9.17
C VAL A 399 5.62 12.55 -10.47
N GLY A 400 6.79 11.98 -10.76
CA GLY A 400 7.55 12.28 -11.97
C GLY A 400 6.80 11.90 -13.25
N ALA A 401 6.19 10.70 -13.26
CA ALA A 401 5.34 10.25 -14.36
C ALA A 401 4.14 11.17 -14.55
N SER A 402 3.51 11.62 -13.45
CA SER A 402 2.40 12.56 -13.49
C SER A 402 2.76 13.90 -14.13
N ILE A 403 3.95 14.42 -13.83
CA ILE A 403 4.46 15.65 -14.47
C ILE A 403 4.68 15.44 -15.97
N ILE A 404 5.29 14.31 -16.37
CA ILE A 404 5.50 13.97 -17.79
C ILE A 404 4.17 13.92 -18.54
N TRP A 405 3.19 13.20 -18.00
CA TRP A 405 1.89 13.05 -18.64
C TRP A 405 1.07 14.35 -18.62
N ARG A 406 1.21 15.19 -17.59
CA ARG A 406 0.62 16.53 -17.58
C ARG A 406 1.15 17.38 -18.74
N LEU A 407 2.44 17.27 -19.10
CA LEU A 407 3.00 17.93 -20.28
C LEU A 407 2.44 17.34 -21.58
N VAL A 408 2.24 16.02 -21.65
CA VAL A 408 1.62 15.34 -22.80
C VAL A 408 0.17 15.80 -23.04
N TYR A 409 -0.60 16.00 -21.97
CA TYR A 409 -2.02 16.38 -22.02
C TYR A 409 -2.27 17.88 -22.15
N VAL A 410 -1.28 18.74 -21.90
CA VAL A 410 -1.50 20.18 -21.84
C VAL A 410 -2.07 20.72 -23.15
N ALA A 411 -3.20 21.41 -23.05
CA ALA A 411 -3.78 22.17 -24.15
C ALA A 411 -3.27 23.60 -24.09
N ARG A 412 -2.95 24.18 -25.25
CA ARG A 412 -2.69 25.62 -25.38
C ARG A 412 -3.79 26.25 -26.21
N ASP A 413 -3.92 27.57 -26.08
CA ASP A 413 -4.76 28.39 -26.95
C ASP A 413 -4.55 28.02 -28.42
N THR A 414 -5.64 27.89 -29.17
CA THR A 414 -5.70 27.46 -30.57
C THR A 414 -4.97 28.43 -31.52
N SER A 415 -4.72 29.67 -31.07
CA SER A 415 -3.88 30.65 -31.77
C SER A 415 -2.38 30.32 -31.74
N LYS A 416 -1.94 29.38 -30.89
CA LYS A 416 -0.54 28.99 -30.70
C LYS A 416 -0.31 27.54 -31.10
N SER A 417 0.93 27.22 -31.44
CA SER A 417 1.33 25.83 -31.65
C SER A 417 1.19 25.02 -30.37
N GLN A 418 0.58 23.86 -30.50
CA GLN A 418 0.39 22.92 -29.40
C GLN A 418 1.73 22.31 -29.00
N THR A 419 2.04 22.35 -27.71
CA THR A 419 3.24 21.71 -27.14
C THR A 419 2.94 20.36 -26.52
N GLY A 420 1.71 20.14 -26.08
CA GLY A 420 1.26 18.84 -25.58
C GLY A 420 1.11 17.87 -26.74
N LEU A 421 1.80 16.73 -26.65
CA LEU A 421 1.85 15.73 -27.71
C LEU A 421 0.45 15.28 -28.15
N MET A 422 -0.47 15.07 -27.20
CA MET A 422 -1.81 14.60 -27.53
C MET A 422 -2.65 15.65 -28.26
N ASN A 423 -2.61 16.90 -27.81
CA ASN A 423 -3.31 17.98 -28.52
C ASN A 423 -2.66 18.28 -29.87
N ALA A 424 -1.33 18.17 -29.99
CA ALA A 424 -0.65 18.28 -31.27
C ALA A 424 -1.09 17.20 -32.26
N VAL A 425 -1.16 15.93 -31.82
CA VAL A 425 -1.67 14.82 -32.64
C VAL A 425 -3.16 15.01 -32.97
N TRP A 426 -3.97 15.45 -32.01
CA TRP A 426 -5.41 15.67 -32.20
C TRP A 426 -5.70 16.74 -33.25
N VAL A 427 -5.03 17.90 -33.15
CA VAL A 427 -5.16 18.98 -34.13
C VAL A 427 -4.59 18.54 -35.48
N GLU A 428 -3.47 17.81 -35.54
CA GLU A 428 -2.92 17.35 -36.82
C GLU A 428 -3.83 16.32 -37.50
N LEU A 429 -4.41 15.38 -36.75
CA LEU A 429 -5.39 14.42 -37.27
C LEU A 429 -6.60 15.14 -37.88
N GLY A 430 -7.03 16.22 -37.22
CA GLY A 430 -8.04 17.13 -37.72
C GLY A 430 -7.70 17.69 -39.10
N ARG A 431 -6.46 18.13 -39.31
CA ARG A 431 -6.01 18.71 -40.59
C ARG A 431 -6.04 17.67 -41.70
N TRP A 432 -5.76 16.42 -41.36
CA TRP A 432 -5.84 15.29 -42.29
C TRP A 432 -7.28 14.87 -42.60
N SER A 433 -8.26 15.18 -41.75
CA SER A 433 -9.64 14.77 -41.97
C SER A 433 -10.49 15.88 -42.60
N THR A 434 -10.35 17.13 -42.16
CA THR A 434 -11.19 18.26 -42.60
C THR A 434 -10.43 19.32 -43.39
N GLY A 435 -9.12 19.16 -43.58
CA GLY A 435 -8.32 20.09 -44.37
C GLY A 435 -8.60 19.98 -45.87
N SER A 436 -8.14 20.97 -46.64
CA SER A 436 -8.13 20.94 -48.10
C SER A 436 -6.79 20.42 -48.62
N GLY A 437 -6.80 19.46 -49.56
CA GLY A 437 -5.60 19.06 -50.31
C GLY A 437 -5.28 17.56 -50.26
N LEU A 438 -4.09 17.22 -50.74
CA LEU A 438 -3.61 15.83 -50.91
C LEU A 438 -3.65 14.99 -49.62
N PRO A 439 -3.29 15.51 -48.42
CA PRO A 439 -3.33 14.72 -47.19
C PRO A 439 -4.74 14.19 -46.86
N THR A 440 -5.78 15.00 -47.06
CA THR A 440 -7.16 14.60 -46.81
C THR A 440 -7.66 13.54 -47.77
N VAL A 441 -7.30 13.68 -49.05
CA VAL A 441 -7.59 12.67 -50.07
C VAL A 441 -6.91 11.36 -49.72
N LEU A 442 -5.60 11.39 -49.40
CA LEU A 442 -4.83 10.20 -49.04
C LEU A 442 -5.35 9.55 -47.75
N GLY A 443 -5.68 10.34 -46.72
CA GLY A 443 -6.26 9.85 -45.48
C GLY A 443 -7.61 9.18 -45.70
N THR A 444 -8.49 9.80 -46.48
CA THR A 444 -9.82 9.25 -46.81
C THR A 444 -9.68 7.95 -47.59
N VAL A 445 -8.84 7.93 -48.63
CA VAL A 445 -8.55 6.72 -49.40
C VAL A 445 -7.99 5.62 -48.50
N LEU A 446 -7.03 5.94 -47.63
CA LEU A 446 -6.42 4.97 -46.71
C LEU A 446 -7.46 4.35 -45.79
N VAL A 447 -8.30 5.16 -45.14
CA VAL A 447 -9.32 4.65 -44.21
C VAL A 447 -10.37 3.79 -44.94
N TRP A 448 -10.80 4.17 -46.14
CA TRP A 448 -11.71 3.35 -46.95
C TRP A 448 -11.06 2.08 -47.48
N VAL A 449 -9.76 2.08 -47.78
CA VAL A 449 -9.01 0.85 -48.09
C VAL A 449 -8.99 -0.08 -46.88
N LEU A 450 -8.78 0.43 -45.66
CA LEU A 450 -8.85 -0.38 -44.44
C LEU A 450 -10.24 -0.98 -44.21
N VAL A 451 -11.31 -0.22 -44.47
CA VAL A 451 -12.69 -0.74 -44.47
C VAL A 451 -12.85 -1.85 -45.50
N ALA A 452 -12.40 -1.65 -46.74
CA ALA A 452 -12.48 -2.66 -47.79
C ALA A 452 -11.73 -3.95 -47.42
N LEU A 453 -10.56 -3.83 -46.79
CA LEU A 453 -9.81 -4.97 -46.25
C LEU A 453 -10.56 -5.67 -45.10
N GLY A 454 -11.21 -4.92 -44.22
CA GLY A 454 -12.09 -5.45 -43.18
C GLY A 454 -13.24 -6.28 -43.76
N VAL A 455 -13.97 -5.71 -44.73
CA VAL A 455 -15.07 -6.39 -45.45
C VAL A 455 -14.56 -7.63 -46.20
N ALA A 456 -13.44 -7.52 -46.92
CA ALA A 456 -12.82 -8.64 -47.61
C ALA A 456 -12.40 -9.76 -46.65
N SER A 457 -11.89 -9.40 -45.46
CA SER A 457 -11.53 -10.35 -44.41
C SER A 457 -12.75 -11.10 -43.84
N ILE A 458 -13.91 -10.44 -43.72
CA ILE A 458 -15.17 -11.08 -43.35
C ILE A 458 -15.66 -12.00 -44.46
N SER A 459 -15.69 -11.51 -45.71
CA SER A 459 -16.08 -12.28 -46.89
C SER A 459 -15.24 -13.56 -47.03
N ARG A 460 -13.92 -13.45 -46.88
CA ARG A 460 -13.01 -14.60 -46.89
C ARG A 460 -13.28 -15.59 -45.76
N SER A 461 -13.67 -15.12 -44.57
CA SER A 461 -14.05 -16.01 -43.47
C SER A 461 -15.35 -16.75 -43.71
N LEU A 462 -16.32 -16.13 -44.39
CA LEU A 462 -17.55 -16.80 -44.83
C LEU A 462 -17.25 -17.89 -45.86
N THR A 463 -16.44 -17.59 -46.88
CA THR A 463 -16.06 -18.56 -47.93
C THR A 463 -15.21 -19.71 -47.39
N SER A 464 -14.30 -19.43 -46.45
CA SER A 464 -13.42 -20.44 -45.84
C SER A 464 -14.07 -21.21 -44.66
N ARG A 465 -15.35 -20.98 -44.38
CA ARG A 465 -16.10 -21.61 -43.26
C ARG A 465 -15.46 -21.42 -41.87
N THR A 466 -14.65 -20.37 -41.69
CA THR A 466 -14.05 -19.99 -40.40
C THR A 466 -14.97 -19.02 -39.65
N TYR A 467 -16.11 -19.55 -39.22
CA TYR A 467 -17.16 -18.76 -38.56
C TYR A 467 -16.75 -18.20 -37.20
N ASP A 468 -15.70 -18.77 -36.61
CA ASP A 468 -15.15 -18.39 -35.32
C ASP A 468 -14.56 -16.98 -35.28
N LYS A 469 -13.99 -16.52 -36.40
CA LYS A 469 -13.29 -15.22 -36.48
C LYS A 469 -14.21 -14.08 -36.93
N ILE A 470 -15.41 -14.40 -37.40
CA ILE A 470 -16.35 -13.42 -37.96
C ILE A 470 -16.77 -12.37 -36.93
N PRO A 471 -17.15 -12.70 -35.68
CA PRO A 471 -17.63 -11.70 -34.72
C PRO A 471 -16.62 -10.59 -34.46
N LEU A 472 -15.35 -10.97 -34.22
CA LEU A 472 -14.28 -10.01 -33.97
C LEU A 472 -14.00 -9.13 -35.20
N ARG A 473 -13.94 -9.74 -36.39
CA ARG A 473 -13.71 -9.01 -37.64
C ARG A 473 -14.86 -8.07 -37.99
N ALA A 474 -16.09 -8.50 -37.76
CA ALA A 474 -17.29 -7.68 -37.93
C ALA A 474 -17.24 -6.47 -37.00
N LEU A 475 -16.94 -6.67 -35.72
CA LEU A 475 -16.81 -5.58 -34.75
C LEU A 475 -15.69 -4.60 -35.15
N ALA A 476 -14.51 -5.10 -35.52
CA ALA A 476 -13.41 -4.26 -36.01
C ALA A 476 -13.79 -3.47 -37.27
N THR A 477 -14.50 -4.11 -38.21
CA THR A 477 -14.95 -3.46 -39.46
C THR A 477 -16.03 -2.41 -39.19
N ILE A 478 -16.93 -2.63 -38.23
CA ILE A 478 -17.93 -1.63 -37.80
C ILE A 478 -17.22 -0.39 -37.23
N VAL A 479 -16.19 -0.59 -36.41
CA VAL A 479 -15.39 0.53 -35.89
C VAL A 479 -14.68 1.26 -37.03
N LEU A 480 -14.07 0.54 -37.97
CA LEU A 480 -13.43 1.15 -39.15
C LEU A 480 -14.45 1.90 -40.02
N LEU A 481 -15.67 1.39 -40.18
CA LEU A 481 -16.75 2.07 -40.89
C LEU A 481 -17.17 3.36 -40.19
N TRP A 482 -17.29 3.34 -38.86
CA TRP A 482 -17.57 4.54 -38.08
C TRP A 482 -16.45 5.57 -38.21
N ILE A 483 -15.18 5.15 -38.15
CA ILE A 483 -14.02 6.01 -38.39
C ILE A 483 -14.07 6.56 -39.82
N ALA A 484 -14.32 5.73 -40.84
CA ALA A 484 -14.40 6.16 -42.24
C ALA A 484 -15.50 7.19 -42.46
N TYR A 485 -16.68 6.96 -41.88
CA TYR A 485 -17.79 7.88 -41.91
C TYR A 485 -17.41 9.22 -41.26
N ARG A 486 -16.92 9.20 -40.02
CA ARG A 486 -16.50 10.43 -39.32
C ARG A 486 -15.38 11.15 -40.06
N PHE A 487 -14.41 10.41 -40.60
CA PHE A 487 -13.27 10.97 -41.32
C PHE A 487 -13.69 11.68 -42.61
N THR A 488 -14.72 11.15 -43.30
CA THR A 488 -15.19 11.66 -44.60
C THR A 488 -16.21 12.79 -44.46
N PHE A 489 -17.10 12.73 -43.47
CA PHE A 489 -18.26 13.63 -43.38
C PHE A 489 -18.13 14.68 -42.27
N ASP A 490 -17.90 14.25 -41.04
CA ASP A 490 -17.96 15.13 -39.86
C ASP A 490 -16.60 15.73 -39.47
N GLY A 491 -15.51 15.13 -39.97
CA GLY A 491 -14.17 15.35 -39.43
C GLY A 491 -13.85 14.50 -38.21
N ILE A 492 -12.62 14.00 -38.15
CA ILE A 492 -12.00 13.44 -36.93
C ILE A 492 -10.83 14.32 -36.55
N GLY A 493 -10.78 14.74 -35.29
CA GLY A 493 -9.68 15.53 -34.75
C GLY A 493 -10.10 16.94 -34.37
N GLY A 494 -9.11 17.76 -34.04
CA GLY A 494 -9.30 19.06 -33.42
C GLY A 494 -9.64 20.18 -34.39
N PHE A 495 -10.83 20.15 -34.98
CA PHE A 495 -11.41 21.30 -35.69
C PHE A 495 -12.87 21.48 -35.34
N ARG A 496 -13.29 22.74 -35.34
CA ARG A 496 -14.70 23.14 -35.29
C ARG A 496 -14.96 24.17 -36.38
N THR A 497 -16.12 24.08 -37.00
CA THR A 497 -16.60 25.09 -37.94
C THR A 497 -17.31 26.18 -37.14
N ASN A 498 -16.78 27.40 -37.18
CA ASN A 498 -17.42 28.54 -36.50
C ASN A 498 -18.70 28.96 -37.24
N SER A 499 -19.50 29.86 -36.64
CA SER A 499 -20.73 30.38 -37.24
C SER A 499 -20.53 31.15 -38.56
N ALA A 500 -19.28 31.50 -38.89
CA ALA A 500 -18.89 32.14 -40.16
C ALA A 500 -18.45 31.12 -41.23
N GLY A 501 -18.48 29.82 -40.94
CA GLY A 501 -18.07 28.75 -41.86
C GLY A 501 -16.56 28.49 -41.92
N GLU A 502 -15.77 29.11 -41.06
CA GLU A 502 -14.31 28.94 -41.01
C GLU A 502 -13.94 27.77 -40.09
N THR A 503 -13.03 26.92 -40.56
CA THR A 503 -12.50 25.79 -39.79
C THR A 503 -11.37 26.27 -38.88
N VAL A 504 -11.61 26.28 -37.57
CA VAL A 504 -10.62 26.68 -36.56
C VAL A 504 -10.14 25.45 -35.79
N PRO A 505 -8.85 25.33 -35.46
CA PRO A 505 -8.35 24.27 -34.59
C PRO A 505 -9.11 24.25 -33.26
N ASP A 506 -9.37 23.06 -32.73
CA ASP A 506 -10.04 22.83 -31.46
C ASP A 506 -9.23 21.87 -30.60
N THR A 507 -8.97 22.24 -29.35
CA THR A 507 -8.16 21.44 -28.42
C THR A 507 -9.05 20.73 -27.41
N ILE A 508 -8.56 19.61 -26.88
CA ILE A 508 -9.25 18.87 -25.82
C ILE A 508 -8.53 19.15 -24.50
N PHE A 509 -9.28 19.53 -23.49
CA PHE A 509 -8.77 19.65 -22.13
C PHE A 509 -8.88 18.28 -21.45
N PHE A 510 -7.99 17.35 -21.84
CA PHE A 510 -8.10 15.92 -21.47
C PHE A 510 -8.36 15.68 -19.99
N VAL A 511 -7.71 16.42 -19.08
CA VAL A 511 -7.84 16.23 -17.63
C VAL A 511 -8.94 17.08 -16.97
N GLN A 512 -9.65 17.91 -17.75
CA GLN A 512 -10.72 18.78 -17.26
C GLN A 512 -12.09 18.36 -17.81
N ASP A 513 -12.15 17.90 -19.06
CA ASP A 513 -13.39 17.54 -19.73
C ASP A 513 -13.96 16.22 -19.18
N GLN A 514 -15.05 16.33 -18.44
CA GLN A 514 -15.78 15.19 -17.90
C GLN A 514 -16.58 14.46 -18.99
N PRO A 515 -16.82 13.14 -18.85
CA PRO A 515 -16.45 12.28 -17.72
C PRO A 515 -15.09 11.58 -17.88
N PHE A 516 -14.41 11.74 -19.03
CA PHE A 516 -13.21 10.96 -19.34
C PHE A 516 -11.92 11.52 -18.74
N ASN A 517 -11.97 12.70 -18.12
CA ASN A 517 -10.83 13.26 -17.39
C ASN A 517 -10.20 12.29 -16.39
N ASN A 518 -11.03 11.55 -15.66
CA ASN A 518 -10.52 10.58 -14.69
C ASN A 518 -9.80 9.40 -15.37
N VAL A 519 -10.26 9.00 -16.57
CA VAL A 519 -9.64 7.93 -17.37
C VAL A 519 -8.24 8.33 -17.84
N TRP A 520 -8.03 9.59 -18.21
CA TRP A 520 -6.69 10.06 -18.59
C TRP A 520 -5.69 10.02 -17.43
N LEU A 521 -6.15 10.22 -16.20
CA LEU A 521 -5.31 9.98 -15.01
C LEU A 521 -5.01 8.48 -14.84
N MET A 522 -6.00 7.61 -15.05
CA MET A 522 -5.82 6.15 -14.98
C MET A 522 -4.84 5.63 -16.02
N VAL A 523 -4.77 6.22 -17.23
CA VAL A 523 -3.82 5.85 -18.29
C VAL A 523 -2.38 5.93 -17.79
N ILE A 524 -2.04 6.93 -16.96
CA ILE A 524 -0.72 7.09 -16.36
C ILE A 524 -0.38 5.86 -15.53
N LEU A 525 -1.29 5.44 -14.64
CA LEU A 525 -1.06 4.27 -13.79
C LEU A 525 -1.08 2.97 -14.59
N ILE A 526 -1.94 2.87 -15.60
CA ILE A 526 -1.98 1.71 -16.49
C ILE A 526 -0.64 1.52 -17.19
N TRP A 527 -0.07 2.59 -17.72
CA TRP A 527 1.23 2.59 -18.39
C TRP A 527 2.35 2.13 -17.45
N ILE A 528 2.38 2.62 -16.21
CA ILE A 528 3.38 2.23 -15.21
C ILE A 528 3.23 0.75 -14.80
N GLN A 529 1.99 0.30 -14.58
CA GLN A 529 1.72 -1.02 -14.00
C GLN A 529 1.63 -2.15 -15.03
N THR A 530 1.50 -1.83 -16.32
CA THR A 530 1.51 -2.83 -17.39
C THR A 530 2.83 -3.61 -17.42
N GLY A 531 3.97 -2.95 -17.18
CA GLY A 531 5.28 -3.59 -17.09
C GLY A 531 5.39 -4.59 -15.94
N PHE A 532 4.82 -4.25 -14.77
CA PHE A 532 4.77 -5.14 -13.60
C PHE A 532 3.98 -6.40 -13.90
N ALA A 533 2.75 -6.21 -14.38
CA ALA A 533 1.85 -7.29 -14.73
C ALA A 533 2.50 -8.22 -15.78
N MET A 534 3.11 -7.64 -16.82
CA MET A 534 3.80 -8.38 -17.88
C MET A 534 4.94 -9.26 -17.35
N VAL A 535 5.85 -8.71 -16.53
CA VAL A 535 7.01 -9.45 -16.02
C VAL A 535 6.58 -10.67 -15.20
N ILE A 536 5.64 -10.47 -14.27
CA ILE A 536 5.14 -11.53 -13.41
C ILE A 536 4.39 -12.60 -14.22
N MET A 537 3.52 -12.19 -15.15
CA MET A 537 2.78 -13.15 -15.98
C MET A 537 3.65 -13.88 -16.99
N SER A 538 4.68 -13.23 -17.56
CA SER A 538 5.62 -13.90 -18.47
C SER A 538 6.41 -15.00 -17.75
N ALA A 539 6.87 -14.75 -16.51
CA ALA A 539 7.51 -15.78 -15.71
C ALA A 539 6.58 -16.97 -15.44
N ALA A 540 5.31 -16.70 -15.12
CA ALA A 540 4.33 -17.76 -14.88
C ALA A 540 3.96 -18.54 -16.15
N ILE A 541 3.82 -17.88 -17.30
CA ILE A 541 3.57 -18.55 -18.59
C ILE A 541 4.71 -19.49 -18.93
N LYS A 542 5.97 -19.05 -18.74
CA LYS A 542 7.16 -19.87 -18.99
C LYS A 542 7.29 -21.06 -18.02
N ALA A 543 6.69 -20.97 -16.84
CA ALA A 543 6.67 -22.07 -15.87
C ALA A 543 5.63 -23.16 -16.21
N VAL A 544 4.74 -22.95 -17.19
CA VAL A 544 3.76 -23.97 -17.62
C VAL A 544 4.52 -25.13 -18.29
N PRO A 545 4.33 -26.39 -17.83
CA PRO A 545 5.02 -27.54 -18.41
C PRO A 545 4.76 -27.68 -19.91
N THR A 546 5.83 -27.84 -20.70
CA THR A 546 5.76 -27.99 -22.16
C THR A 546 5.00 -29.25 -22.57
N GLU A 547 5.07 -30.31 -21.78
CA GLU A 547 4.34 -31.56 -22.00
C GLU A 547 2.82 -31.34 -22.11
N LEU A 548 2.24 -30.45 -21.29
CA LEU A 548 0.81 -30.13 -21.36
C LEU A 548 0.46 -29.38 -22.65
N ILE A 549 1.38 -28.55 -23.13
CA ILE A 549 1.23 -27.78 -24.37
C ILE A 549 1.34 -28.73 -25.58
N GLU A 550 2.32 -29.64 -25.57
CA GLU A 550 2.53 -30.63 -26.63
C GLU A 550 1.38 -31.64 -26.69
N ALA A 551 0.93 -32.18 -25.54
CA ALA A 551 -0.22 -33.07 -25.47
C ALA A 551 -1.47 -32.43 -26.07
N ALA A 552 -1.76 -31.17 -25.70
CA ALA A 552 -2.90 -30.44 -26.28
C ALA A 552 -2.76 -30.24 -27.80
N LYS A 553 -1.54 -30.01 -28.31
CA LYS A 553 -1.30 -29.92 -29.76
C LYS A 553 -1.46 -31.26 -30.47
N VAL A 554 -1.06 -32.37 -29.84
CA VAL A 554 -1.30 -33.73 -30.34
C VAL A 554 -2.80 -34.04 -30.40
N ASP A 555 -3.58 -33.56 -29.44
CA ASP A 555 -5.06 -33.63 -29.42
C ASP A 555 -5.73 -32.69 -30.46
N GLY A 556 -4.95 -31.98 -31.28
CA GLY A 556 -5.45 -31.10 -32.33
C GLY A 556 -5.92 -29.72 -31.84
N ALA A 557 -5.57 -29.32 -30.60
CA ALA A 557 -5.91 -28.00 -30.09
C ALA A 557 -5.15 -26.89 -30.83
N THR A 558 -5.87 -25.84 -31.21
CA THR A 558 -5.28 -24.62 -31.78
C THR A 558 -4.51 -23.82 -30.73
N GLU A 559 -3.55 -22.98 -31.14
CA GLU A 559 -2.77 -22.11 -30.23
C GLU A 559 -3.65 -21.27 -29.29
N SER A 560 -4.80 -20.80 -29.77
CA SER A 560 -5.76 -20.05 -28.94
C SER A 560 -6.43 -20.95 -27.90
N GLN A 561 -6.84 -22.17 -28.28
CA GLN A 561 -7.41 -23.14 -27.34
C GLN A 561 -6.39 -23.57 -26.30
N VAL A 562 -5.14 -23.83 -26.71
CA VAL A 562 -4.03 -24.11 -25.78
C VAL A 562 -3.88 -22.97 -24.78
N PHE A 563 -3.85 -21.72 -25.25
CA PHE A 563 -3.75 -20.57 -24.36
C PHE A 563 -4.92 -20.48 -23.37
N TRP A 564 -6.17 -20.47 -23.84
CA TRP A 564 -7.34 -20.25 -22.98
C TRP A 564 -7.71 -21.46 -22.11
N ARG A 565 -7.42 -22.69 -22.54
CA ARG A 565 -7.84 -23.92 -21.84
C ARG A 565 -6.70 -24.61 -21.07
N VAL A 566 -5.45 -24.33 -21.41
CA VAL A 566 -4.27 -24.93 -20.75
C VAL A 566 -3.45 -23.85 -20.05
N THR A 567 -2.89 -22.89 -20.78
CA THR A 567 -1.94 -21.91 -20.21
C THR A 567 -2.60 -20.99 -19.19
N LEU A 568 -3.70 -20.33 -19.55
CA LEU A 568 -4.37 -19.34 -18.70
C LEU A 568 -4.91 -19.93 -17.39
N PRO A 569 -5.58 -21.11 -17.40
CA PRO A 569 -6.02 -21.75 -16.15
C PRO A 569 -4.86 -22.17 -15.24
N GLN A 570 -3.70 -22.53 -15.79
CA GLN A 570 -2.51 -22.89 -14.99
C GLN A 570 -1.92 -21.67 -14.28
N ILE A 571 -1.89 -20.50 -14.94
CA ILE A 571 -1.37 -19.25 -14.34
C ILE A 571 -2.42 -18.44 -13.58
N ARG A 572 -3.65 -18.95 -13.40
CA ARG A 572 -4.77 -18.22 -12.77
C ARG A 572 -4.44 -17.71 -11.37
N THR A 573 -3.60 -18.46 -10.64
CA THR A 573 -3.14 -18.09 -9.29
C THR A 573 -2.25 -16.87 -9.36
N THR A 574 -1.29 -16.84 -10.28
CA THR A 574 -0.42 -15.69 -10.53
C THR A 574 -1.23 -14.47 -11.00
N ILE A 575 -2.19 -14.65 -11.92
CA ILE A 575 -3.11 -13.57 -12.32
C ILE A 575 -3.85 -13.04 -11.10
N GLY A 576 -4.34 -13.95 -10.24
CA GLY A 576 -4.99 -13.60 -8.99
C GLY A 576 -4.12 -12.74 -8.07
N VAL A 577 -2.82 -13.06 -7.94
CA VAL A 577 -1.85 -12.27 -7.17
C VAL A 577 -1.65 -10.88 -7.78
N VAL A 578 -1.40 -10.80 -9.10
CA VAL A 578 -1.22 -9.52 -9.82
C VAL A 578 -2.45 -8.63 -9.65
N VAL A 579 -3.65 -9.18 -9.88
CA VAL A 579 -4.93 -8.48 -9.71
C VAL A 579 -5.08 -7.97 -8.28
N THR A 580 -4.86 -8.80 -7.26
CA THR A 580 -4.99 -8.34 -5.86
C THR A 580 -3.98 -7.26 -5.51
N THR A 581 -2.74 -7.37 -6.00
CA THR A 581 -1.69 -6.35 -5.78
C THR A 581 -2.06 -5.03 -6.45
N LEU A 582 -2.58 -5.07 -7.68
CA LEU A 582 -3.04 -3.87 -8.38
C LEU A 582 -4.24 -3.22 -7.69
N ILE A 583 -5.20 -4.00 -7.18
CA ILE A 583 -6.33 -3.43 -6.42
C ILE A 583 -5.82 -2.71 -5.17
N VAL A 584 -4.92 -3.31 -4.39
CA VAL A 584 -4.34 -2.68 -3.19
C VAL A 584 -3.59 -1.39 -3.54
N LEU A 585 -2.82 -1.42 -4.64
CA LEU A 585 -2.09 -0.26 -5.14
C LEU A 585 -3.05 0.88 -5.54
N VAL A 586 -4.05 0.56 -6.36
CA VAL A 586 -4.97 1.55 -6.93
C VAL A 586 -5.88 2.16 -5.87
N MET A 587 -6.29 1.39 -4.87
CA MET A 587 -7.08 1.92 -3.75
C MET A 587 -6.39 3.09 -3.04
N LYS A 588 -5.05 3.07 -2.98
CA LYS A 588 -4.23 4.09 -2.33
C LYS A 588 -3.70 5.14 -3.31
N VAL A 589 -4.32 5.28 -4.48
CA VAL A 589 -3.87 6.27 -5.47
C VAL A 589 -4.05 7.67 -4.88
N TYR A 590 -2.94 8.41 -4.83
CA TYR A 590 -2.88 9.78 -4.30
C TYR A 590 -2.04 10.66 -5.22
N ASP A 591 -0.79 10.24 -5.47
CA ASP A 591 0.22 11.02 -6.18
C ASP A 591 -0.25 11.55 -7.54
N ILE A 592 -0.90 10.69 -8.33
CA ILE A 592 -1.35 11.05 -9.68
C ILE A 592 -2.47 12.09 -9.62
N VAL A 593 -3.46 11.88 -8.75
CA VAL A 593 -4.60 12.79 -8.63
C VAL A 593 -4.16 14.13 -8.06
N LYS A 594 -3.30 14.13 -7.03
CA LYS A 594 -2.77 15.35 -6.41
C LYS A 594 -1.99 16.21 -7.41
N VAL A 595 -1.08 15.60 -8.17
CA VAL A 595 -0.14 16.33 -9.04
C VAL A 595 -0.79 16.85 -10.32
N VAL A 596 -1.71 16.08 -10.91
CA VAL A 596 -2.29 16.43 -12.21
C VAL A 596 -3.50 17.34 -12.07
N THR A 597 -4.40 17.06 -11.12
CA THR A 597 -5.68 17.78 -10.98
C THR A 597 -5.92 18.34 -9.59
N ASN A 598 -5.24 17.86 -8.55
CA ASN A 598 -5.55 18.15 -7.15
C ASN A 598 -7.03 17.89 -6.80
N GLY A 599 -7.57 16.74 -7.21
CA GLY A 599 -8.98 16.40 -7.00
C GLY A 599 -10.02 17.17 -7.83
N ASN A 600 -9.61 18.24 -8.53
CA ASN A 600 -10.52 19.08 -9.31
C ASN A 600 -11.14 18.34 -10.50
N PHE A 601 -12.18 18.96 -11.07
CA PHE A 601 -12.91 18.41 -12.23
C PHE A 601 -13.56 17.05 -11.92
N GLY A 602 -13.88 16.77 -10.66
CA GLY A 602 -14.51 15.51 -10.25
C GLY A 602 -13.60 14.29 -10.33
N SER A 603 -12.28 14.48 -10.22
CA SER A 603 -11.29 13.39 -10.17
C SER A 603 -10.88 12.98 -8.75
N GLN A 604 -11.54 13.51 -7.72
CA GLN A 604 -11.22 13.27 -6.31
C GLN A 604 -11.20 11.78 -5.96
N VAL A 605 -10.23 11.39 -5.13
CA VAL A 605 -10.03 10.02 -4.63
C VAL A 605 -9.80 10.03 -3.12
N LEU A 606 -10.15 8.93 -2.44
CA LEU A 606 -10.22 8.86 -0.97
C LEU A 606 -8.93 9.29 -0.28
N ALA A 607 -7.78 8.90 -0.85
CA ALA A 607 -6.48 9.27 -0.28
C ALA A 607 -6.15 10.76 -0.46
N ASN A 608 -6.62 11.41 -1.52
CA ASN A 608 -6.46 12.86 -1.68
C ASN A 608 -7.39 13.62 -0.74
N ASP A 609 -8.63 13.18 -0.63
CA ASP A 609 -9.63 13.75 0.28
C ASP A 609 -9.14 13.68 1.75
N MET A 610 -8.67 12.51 2.17
CA MET A 610 -8.05 12.29 3.48
C MET A 610 -6.90 13.27 3.74
N PHE A 611 -6.06 13.53 2.73
CA PHE A 611 -4.94 14.45 2.86
C PHE A 611 -5.39 15.91 2.96
N GLU A 612 -6.38 16.31 2.17
CA GLU A 612 -6.89 17.68 2.17
C GLU A 612 -7.61 18.00 3.49
N GLU A 613 -8.47 17.11 3.98
CA GLU A 613 -9.13 17.25 5.28
C GLU A 613 -8.11 17.35 6.43
N ALA A 614 -7.20 16.37 6.54
CA ALA A 614 -6.27 16.33 7.67
C ALA A 614 -5.22 17.47 7.66
N PHE A 615 -4.73 17.89 6.49
CA PHE A 615 -3.55 18.76 6.41
C PHE A 615 -3.80 20.14 5.80
N LEU A 616 -4.85 20.32 4.98
CA LEU A 616 -5.19 21.64 4.44
C LEU A 616 -6.31 22.30 5.25
N PHE A 617 -7.35 21.54 5.59
CA PHE A 617 -8.46 22.03 6.39
C PHE A 617 -8.21 21.87 7.90
N SER A 618 -7.16 21.15 8.29
CA SER A 618 -6.84 20.82 9.69
C SER A 618 -7.93 19.99 10.39
N ASN A 619 -8.82 19.37 9.62
CA ASN A 619 -9.87 18.50 10.10
C ASN A 619 -9.34 17.09 10.31
N THR A 620 -8.76 16.87 11.49
CA THR A 620 -8.12 15.61 11.83
C THR A 620 -9.15 14.49 12.02
N GLY A 621 -10.33 14.80 12.57
CA GLY A 621 -11.42 13.85 12.77
C GLY A 621 -11.92 13.23 11.46
N VAL A 622 -12.33 14.05 10.49
CA VAL A 622 -12.80 13.60 9.17
C VAL A 622 -11.66 12.99 8.35
N GLY A 623 -10.47 13.60 8.37
CA GLY A 623 -9.28 13.04 7.72
C GLY A 623 -8.94 11.63 8.22
N ALA A 624 -8.98 11.40 9.54
CA ALA A 624 -8.80 10.09 10.13
C ALA A 624 -9.93 9.11 9.76
N ALA A 625 -11.19 9.56 9.72
CA ALA A 625 -12.32 8.73 9.30
C ALA A 625 -12.17 8.24 7.85
N LEU A 626 -11.76 9.12 6.93
CA LEU A 626 -11.45 8.77 5.54
C LEU A 626 -10.28 7.76 5.46
N ALA A 627 -9.25 7.93 6.29
CA ALA A 627 -8.14 6.96 6.38
C ALA A 627 -8.62 5.57 6.82
N VAL A 628 -9.53 5.50 7.80
CA VAL A 628 -10.13 4.25 8.28
C VAL A 628 -11.01 3.61 7.20
N ILE A 629 -11.83 4.40 6.49
CA ILE A 629 -12.63 3.90 5.35
C ILE A 629 -11.72 3.31 4.28
N LEU A 630 -10.63 4.00 3.95
CA LEU A 630 -9.63 3.51 3.00
C LEU A 630 -8.95 2.22 3.49
N PHE A 631 -8.61 2.12 4.77
CA PHE A 631 -8.05 0.90 5.35
C PHE A 631 -9.03 -0.27 5.27
N VAL A 632 -10.28 -0.07 5.72
CA VAL A 632 -11.33 -1.09 5.74
C VAL A 632 -11.67 -1.58 4.33
N SER A 633 -11.72 -0.68 3.35
CA SER A 633 -12.01 -1.05 1.96
C SER A 633 -10.92 -1.92 1.31
N VAL A 634 -9.68 -1.85 1.79
CA VAL A 634 -8.56 -2.68 1.32
C VAL A 634 -8.47 -4.04 2.06
N LEU A 635 -9.02 -4.15 3.27
CA LEU A 635 -8.95 -5.37 4.10
C LEU A 635 -9.44 -6.65 3.40
N PRO A 636 -10.58 -6.69 2.70
CA PRO A 636 -11.05 -7.92 2.05
C PRO A 636 -10.02 -8.48 1.06
N VAL A 637 -9.39 -7.61 0.29
CA VAL A 637 -8.38 -7.98 -0.71
C VAL A 637 -7.12 -8.49 -0.02
N MET A 638 -6.69 -7.84 1.07
CA MET A 638 -5.55 -8.29 1.87
C MET A 638 -5.78 -9.65 2.51
N VAL A 639 -6.96 -9.88 3.11
CA VAL A 639 -7.32 -11.17 3.71
C VAL A 639 -7.35 -12.27 2.66
N LEU A 640 -7.92 -12.00 1.48
CA LEU A 640 -7.91 -12.95 0.37
C LEU A 640 -6.49 -13.27 -0.10
N ASN A 641 -5.61 -12.27 -0.18
CA ASN A 641 -4.22 -12.45 -0.58
C ASN A 641 -3.45 -13.31 0.45
N ILE A 642 -3.53 -12.97 1.74
CA ILE A 642 -2.89 -13.73 2.83
C ILE A 642 -3.34 -15.19 2.84
N ARG A 643 -4.65 -15.44 2.69
CA ARG A 643 -5.21 -16.80 2.65
C ARG A 643 -4.70 -17.60 1.44
N ARG A 644 -4.40 -16.96 0.32
CA ARG A 644 -3.82 -17.62 -0.85
C ARG A 644 -2.37 -18.01 -0.58
N MET A 645 -1.55 -17.09 -0.06
CA MET A 645 -0.15 -17.38 0.30
C MET A 645 -0.03 -18.52 1.31
N GLN A 646 -0.92 -18.57 2.32
CA GLN A 646 -0.93 -19.64 3.33
C GLN A 646 -1.31 -21.03 2.79
N ARG A 647 -1.94 -21.12 1.61
CA ARG A 647 -2.23 -22.43 0.97
C ARG A 647 -1.07 -22.95 0.14
N GLU A 648 -0.11 -22.07 -0.19
CA GLU A 648 1.05 -22.38 -1.03
C GLU A 648 2.30 -22.71 -0.20
N ALA A 649 2.37 -22.20 1.04
CA ALA A 649 3.40 -22.53 2.04
C ALA A 649 3.01 -23.75 2.87
#